data_AF-A0A964L948-F1
#
_entry.id   AF-A0A964L948-F1
#
_cell.length_a   1.000
_cell.length_b   1.000
_cell.length_c   1.000
_cell.angle_alpha   90.00
_cell.angle_beta   90.00
_cell.angle_gamma   90.00
#
_symmetry.space_group_name_H-M   'P 1'
#
loop_
_entity.id
_entity.type
_entity.pdbx_description
1 polymer ?
#
loop_
_entity_poly.entity_id
_entity_poly.type
_entity_poly.pdbx_seq_one_letter_code
_entity_poly.pdbx_strand_id
1 'polypeptide(L)'
;MTFVYPLLLGGLLLAGLPVLLHFLIRKKPKSLLFPAFRFLVQKRRTNTRNLRLKHLLLLLLRVALVVLVCFALARPRLSYDSFRLLSREKPVAMVLIFDTSPSMEYKSNEMTRLDLAKQRSLELLDQLPDECRVLILETSAQDNFAREEWLNSLEKARQRIQGLTIRPNSVPVTKALDEALRGFDRLDEAAKDTMPRLVCVFSDRTRGSWDSGASVKRGAEKPVHLLYFDVGIDDSVDLAITHVELPRNYKGEMRQAFSEGEKIEVRAVVKATGQKVTSTLICKVGNNELRQTFNVEAGGQETVTLAIDSEKLSLKPGLHQAEIKLDTATDSLPFNDQRHVTFQIRDKPRVLVLADDLKRTEQLARALKALLYAVDHEIVTEKVAFNDYQSVFLAGVAAPDDKLWKELATHVEAGRGLCVIPSGHELQPKAYNNELAQKVLPARIGAKVVQEQGSKWDIDGNDLQHPFMRPFVGWLERGNVDFLTQPRRATAYWQVLPPEKDKHVRVIVHYDDDKSRPAVVERVATKAGKVLLLTTPMDARSPEWNNYGAKLTSFYLALTMLCAKHVGGDAENPNLNFHFGPEPPVVQKSLKDAFPKFLLSAGDSSEEVRFDEKDRWVGDRLSKAGNYTLFGSDPERARTEEIHRFSINVPGAESDLARIAKDDIEAVLGKNSLVPLDRRTSLLDSIGDNWSEPMDLFPWLMIAVLLFLAMENFIANKFYRQQTEAS
;
A
#
# COMPACT_ATOMS: atom_id res chain seq x y z
N MET A 1 -33.28 30.19 5.54
CA MET A 1 -33.33 31.19 6.63
C MET A 1 -33.48 30.45 7.94
N THR A 2 -32.54 30.59 8.86
CA THR A 2 -32.53 29.92 10.18
C THR A 2 -32.62 30.97 11.30
N PHE A 3 -33.21 30.65 12.44
CA PHE A 3 -33.34 31.57 13.59
C PHE A 3 -32.45 31.09 14.73
N VAL A 4 -31.67 31.99 15.33
CA VAL A 4 -30.82 31.63 16.49
C VAL A 4 -31.67 31.33 17.72
N TYR A 5 -32.77 32.06 17.90
CA TYR A 5 -33.68 31.90 19.04
C TYR A 5 -35.13 31.74 18.57
N PRO A 6 -35.52 30.59 18.01
CA PRO A 6 -36.83 30.39 17.40
C PRO A 6 -37.99 30.54 18.40
N LEU A 7 -37.77 30.23 19.69
CA LEU A 7 -38.77 30.39 20.75
C LEU A 7 -39.20 31.86 20.95
N LEU A 8 -38.34 32.83 20.65
CA LEU A 8 -38.66 34.26 20.79
C LEU A 8 -39.68 34.74 19.75
N LEU A 9 -39.93 33.97 18.68
CA LEU A 9 -41.03 34.23 17.75
C LEU A 9 -42.41 34.10 18.43
N GLY A 10 -42.52 33.37 19.55
CA GLY A 10 -43.73 33.36 20.38
C GLY A 10 -44.13 34.75 20.90
N GLY A 11 -43.17 35.68 20.98
CA GLY A 11 -43.41 37.09 21.29
C GLY A 11 -44.32 37.81 20.29
N LEU A 12 -44.56 37.25 19.09
CA LEU A 12 -45.55 37.78 18.13
C LEU A 12 -46.96 37.88 18.71
N LEU A 13 -47.29 37.09 19.74
CA LEU A 13 -48.56 37.23 20.47
C LEU A 13 -48.72 38.64 21.09
N LEU A 14 -47.62 39.30 21.47
CA LEU A 14 -47.64 40.67 22.00
C LEU A 14 -48.03 41.71 20.94
N ALA A 15 -47.93 41.38 19.65
CA ALA A 15 -48.39 42.26 18.57
C ALA A 15 -49.93 42.46 18.60
N GLY A 16 -50.66 41.59 19.30
CA GLY A 16 -52.11 41.77 19.57
C GLY A 16 -52.42 42.83 20.63
N LEU A 17 -51.45 43.21 21.49
CA LEU A 17 -51.67 44.11 22.61
C LEU A 17 -52.12 45.52 22.18
N PRO A 18 -51.50 46.18 21.16
CA PRO A 18 -51.97 47.49 20.67
C PRO A 18 -53.38 47.42 20.09
N VAL A 19 -53.74 46.32 19.42
CA VAL A 19 -55.07 46.11 18.83
C VAL A 19 -56.12 45.95 19.94
N LEU A 20 -55.81 45.15 20.96
CA LEU A 20 -56.68 44.92 22.11
C LEU A 20 -56.95 46.24 22.87
N LEU A 21 -55.89 47.01 23.14
CA LEU A 21 -55.99 48.34 23.79
C LEU A 21 -56.79 49.34 22.94
N HIS A 22 -56.64 49.31 21.62
CA HIS A 22 -57.41 50.17 20.71
C HIS A 22 -58.92 49.90 20.80
N PHE A 23 -59.33 48.63 20.98
CA PHE A 23 -60.74 48.27 21.16
C PHE A 23 -61.26 48.62 22.55
N LEU A 24 -60.45 48.45 23.60
CA LEU A 24 -60.85 48.70 25.00
C LEU A 24 -60.99 50.20 25.35
N ILE A 25 -60.20 51.09 24.75
CA ILE A 25 -60.16 52.52 25.11
C ILE A 25 -61.22 53.38 24.35
N ARG A 26 -62.31 52.77 23.84
CA ARG A 26 -63.44 53.54 23.27
C ARG A 26 -64.28 54.21 24.37
N LYS A 27 -63.81 55.35 24.91
CA LYS A 27 -64.64 56.21 25.77
C LYS A 27 -65.82 56.76 24.95
N LYS A 28 -67.04 56.34 25.29
CA LYS A 28 -68.27 56.95 24.78
C LYS A 28 -68.30 58.44 25.19
N PRO A 29 -68.43 59.40 24.26
CA PRO A 29 -68.53 60.80 24.63
C PRO A 29 -69.80 61.02 25.47
N LYS A 30 -69.64 61.64 26.64
CA LYS A 30 -70.78 62.07 27.47
C LYS A 30 -71.48 63.21 26.74
N SER A 31 -72.74 63.01 26.36
CA SER A 31 -73.58 64.04 25.76
C SER A 31 -74.08 65.01 26.83
N LEU A 32 -73.65 66.27 26.76
CA LEU A 32 -74.27 67.38 27.48
C LEU A 32 -75.25 68.07 26.52
N LEU A 33 -76.52 68.17 26.93
CA LEU A 33 -77.55 68.90 26.19
C LEU A 33 -77.36 70.40 26.43
N PHE A 34 -76.89 71.12 25.42
CA PHE A 34 -76.84 72.58 25.42
C PHE A 34 -77.68 73.11 24.24
N PRO A 35 -78.81 73.80 24.49
CA PRO A 35 -79.71 74.25 23.43
C PRO A 35 -79.30 75.66 22.94
N ALA A 36 -78.53 75.73 21.85
CA ALA A 36 -78.49 76.82 20.85
C ALA A 36 -77.29 76.65 19.89
N PHE A 37 -77.43 75.87 18.82
CA PHE A 37 -76.41 75.84 17.75
C PHE A 37 -77.02 75.51 16.38
N ARG A 38 -77.81 76.44 15.83
CA ARG A 38 -78.39 76.32 14.48
C ARG A 38 -77.46 76.84 13.35
N PHE A 39 -76.19 77.15 13.64
CA PHE A 39 -75.23 77.65 12.65
C PHE A 39 -73.82 77.01 12.64
N LEU A 40 -73.55 75.93 13.40
CA LEU A 40 -72.19 75.34 13.48
C LEU A 40 -72.12 73.84 13.08
N VAL A 41 -73.01 73.40 12.19
CA VAL A 41 -73.10 71.97 11.77
C VAL A 41 -72.54 71.70 10.36
N GLN A 42 -72.17 72.72 9.58
CA GLN A 42 -71.73 72.49 8.19
C GLN A 42 -70.21 72.25 7.99
N LYS A 43 -69.49 71.84 9.03
CA LYS A 43 -68.09 71.38 8.90
C LYS A 43 -67.70 70.22 9.83
N ARG A 44 -68.63 69.29 10.14
CA ARG A 44 -68.36 68.13 11.03
C ARG A 44 -68.52 66.73 10.39
N ARG A 45 -68.75 66.62 9.08
CA ARG A 45 -68.88 65.30 8.40
C ARG A 45 -67.64 64.83 7.63
N THR A 46 -66.67 65.71 7.37
CA THR A 46 -65.45 65.35 6.61
C THR A 46 -64.25 65.01 7.49
N ASN A 47 -64.25 65.41 8.77
CA ASN A 47 -63.09 65.23 9.65
C ASN A 47 -63.06 63.87 10.39
N THR A 48 -64.20 63.19 10.56
CA THR A 48 -64.27 61.88 11.24
C THR A 48 -63.69 60.72 10.41
N ARG A 49 -63.72 60.80 9.07
CA ARG A 49 -63.14 59.77 8.18
C ARG A 49 -61.61 59.87 8.12
N ASN A 50 -61.07 61.09 8.06
CA ASN A 50 -59.62 61.33 8.11
C ASN A 50 -59.02 60.99 9.48
N LEU A 51 -59.74 61.25 10.59
CA LEU A 51 -59.29 60.85 11.92
C LEU A 51 -59.23 59.32 12.09
N ARG A 52 -60.22 58.58 11.56
CA ARG A 52 -60.21 57.10 11.60
C ARG A 52 -59.04 56.49 10.82
N LEU A 53 -58.72 57.03 9.64
CA LEU A 53 -57.58 56.57 8.84
C LEU A 53 -56.24 56.85 9.53
N LYS A 54 -56.09 58.01 10.15
CA LYS A 54 -54.90 58.37 10.93
C LYS A 54 -54.68 57.45 12.14
N HIS A 55 -55.75 57.14 12.89
CA HIS A 55 -55.67 56.21 14.02
C HIS A 55 -55.38 54.76 13.58
N LEU A 56 -55.93 54.32 12.45
CA LEU A 56 -55.64 53.00 11.90
C LEU A 56 -54.19 52.90 11.41
N LEU A 57 -53.66 53.95 10.78
CA LEU A 57 -52.26 54.01 10.34
C LEU A 57 -51.28 53.94 11.53
N LEU A 58 -51.53 54.71 12.59
CA LEU A 58 -50.74 54.65 13.83
C LEU A 58 -50.83 53.28 14.51
N LEU A 59 -52.01 52.65 14.51
CA LEU A 59 -52.20 51.31 15.06
C LEU A 59 -51.38 50.28 14.28
N LEU A 60 -51.45 50.31 12.94
CA LEU A 60 -50.69 49.41 12.07
C LEU A 60 -49.19 49.55 12.31
N LEU A 61 -48.70 50.79 12.42
CA LEU A 61 -47.28 51.06 12.62
C LEU A 61 -46.77 50.57 13.99
N ARG A 62 -47.61 50.64 15.05
CA ARG A 62 -47.30 50.06 16.36
C ARG A 62 -47.24 48.53 16.34
N VAL A 63 -48.18 47.89 15.64
CA VAL A 63 -48.17 46.43 15.45
C VAL A 63 -46.93 46.01 14.66
N ALA A 64 -46.62 46.73 13.57
CA ALA A 64 -45.44 46.48 12.75
C ALA A 64 -44.15 46.63 13.55
N LEU A 65 -44.05 47.63 14.44
CA LEU A 65 -42.89 47.81 15.31
C LEU A 65 -42.67 46.60 16.24
N VAL A 66 -43.73 46.13 16.90
CA VAL A 66 -43.64 44.96 17.80
C VAL A 66 -43.21 43.71 17.03
N VAL A 67 -43.78 43.49 15.84
CA VAL A 67 -43.38 42.40 14.94
C VAL A 67 -41.90 42.51 14.57
N LEU A 68 -41.44 43.70 14.17
CA LEU A 68 -40.06 43.93 13.76
C LEU A 68 -39.05 43.68 14.91
N VAL A 69 -39.40 44.07 16.14
CA VAL A 69 -38.59 43.82 17.34
C VAL A 69 -38.52 42.32 17.65
N CYS A 70 -39.64 41.60 17.60
CA CYS A 70 -39.66 40.15 17.79
C CYS A 70 -38.79 39.43 16.73
N PHE A 71 -38.86 39.87 15.47
CA PHE A 71 -37.98 39.35 14.41
C PHE A 71 -36.51 39.69 14.66
N ALA A 72 -36.17 40.91 15.10
CA ALA A 72 -34.81 41.27 15.46
C ALA A 72 -34.27 40.37 16.58
N LEU A 73 -35.04 40.16 17.65
CA LEU A 73 -34.65 39.32 18.79
C LEU A 73 -34.52 37.84 18.42
N ALA A 74 -35.32 37.34 17.48
CA ALA A 74 -35.20 35.98 16.96
C ALA A 74 -33.91 35.74 16.13
N ARG A 75 -33.19 36.82 15.79
CA ARG A 75 -31.94 36.83 14.99
C ARG A 75 -32.01 35.92 13.76
N PRO A 76 -32.80 36.28 12.74
CA PRO A 76 -32.84 35.54 11.50
C PRO A 76 -31.51 35.63 10.77
N ARG A 77 -31.05 34.49 10.27
CA ARG A 77 -29.89 34.34 9.42
C ARG A 77 -30.34 33.98 8.01
N LEU A 78 -29.96 34.78 7.03
CA LEU A 78 -30.19 34.51 5.61
C LEU A 78 -28.92 33.95 4.99
N SER A 79 -28.99 32.74 4.44
CA SER A 79 -27.95 32.21 3.55
C SER A 79 -28.00 33.03 2.27
N TYR A 80 -26.94 33.79 2.02
CA TYR A 80 -26.74 34.52 0.77
C TYR A 80 -25.39 34.11 0.20
N ASP A 81 -25.29 33.96 -1.12
CA ASP A 81 -24.02 33.72 -1.83
C ASP A 81 -23.19 34.98 -1.76
N SER A 82 -22.39 35.09 -0.71
CA SER A 82 -21.43 36.18 -0.56
C SER A 82 -20.31 35.71 0.35
N PHE A 83 -19.34 35.08 -0.29
CA PHE A 83 -18.05 34.79 0.28
C PHE A 83 -17.32 36.10 0.61
N ARG A 84 -17.40 36.53 1.88
CA ARG A 84 -16.57 37.60 2.48
C ARG A 84 -15.48 37.04 3.42
N LEU A 85 -15.28 35.73 3.45
CA LEU A 85 -14.27 35.06 4.29
C LEU A 85 -12.83 35.22 3.75
N LEU A 86 -12.64 35.34 2.44
CA LEU A 86 -11.37 35.78 1.81
C LEU A 86 -11.43 37.23 1.32
N SER A 87 -12.34 38.05 1.85
CA SER A 87 -12.20 39.49 1.67
C SER A 87 -10.94 39.91 2.44
N ARG A 88 -10.13 40.83 1.92
CA ARG A 88 -8.89 41.37 2.54
C ARG A 88 -9.06 41.94 3.97
N GLU A 89 -10.23 41.80 4.58
CA GLU A 89 -10.62 42.40 5.85
C GLU A 89 -10.35 41.50 7.06
N LYS A 90 -10.19 40.16 6.92
CA LYS A 90 -10.00 39.25 8.06
C LYS A 90 -8.91 38.19 7.85
N PRO A 91 -7.92 38.07 8.76
CA PRO A 91 -6.92 37.01 8.73
C PRO A 91 -7.52 35.62 9.00
N VAL A 92 -6.94 34.59 8.40
CA VAL A 92 -7.38 33.19 8.46
C VAL A 92 -6.22 32.30 8.91
N ALA A 93 -6.53 31.26 9.69
CA ALA A 93 -5.61 30.16 9.97
C ALA A 93 -5.86 29.03 8.96
N MET A 94 -4.88 28.79 8.10
CA MET A 94 -5.01 27.93 6.92
C MET A 94 -4.02 26.77 6.97
N VAL A 95 -4.47 25.55 6.66
CA VAL A 95 -3.60 24.40 6.39
C VAL A 95 -3.67 24.07 4.90
N LEU A 96 -2.52 24.05 4.23
CA LEU A 96 -2.39 23.61 2.84
C LEU A 96 -1.79 22.21 2.82
N ILE A 97 -2.56 21.23 2.36
CA ILE A 97 -2.13 19.84 2.21
C ILE A 97 -1.82 19.59 0.74
N PHE A 98 -0.58 19.23 0.44
CA PHE A 98 -0.14 18.88 -0.91
C PHE A 98 0.09 17.38 -1.02
N ASP A 99 -0.56 16.78 -1.99
CA ASP A 99 -0.17 15.48 -2.48
C ASP A 99 1.15 15.60 -3.26
N THR A 100 2.14 14.85 -2.81
CA THR A 100 3.50 14.77 -3.38
C THR A 100 3.84 13.34 -3.81
N SER A 101 2.81 12.51 -3.99
CA SER A 101 2.93 11.15 -4.52
C SER A 101 3.43 11.12 -5.96
N PRO A 102 4.03 10.01 -6.40
CA PRO A 102 4.49 9.84 -7.79
C PRO A 102 3.41 10.09 -8.85
N SER A 103 2.12 9.80 -8.58
CA SER A 103 1.05 10.08 -9.54
C SER A 103 0.92 11.57 -9.89
N MET A 104 1.32 12.46 -8.96
CA MET A 104 1.30 13.91 -9.17
C MET A 104 2.34 14.37 -10.21
N GLU A 105 3.23 13.49 -10.68
CA GLU A 105 4.13 13.74 -11.80
C GLU A 105 3.37 13.82 -13.14
N TYR A 106 2.12 13.37 -13.19
CA TYR A 106 1.35 13.27 -14.43
C TYR A 106 1.32 14.61 -15.15
N LYS A 107 1.92 14.63 -16.34
CA LYS A 107 2.02 15.84 -17.16
C LYS A 107 0.76 16.01 -18.01
N SER A 108 0.25 17.24 -18.04
CA SER A 108 -0.73 17.65 -19.03
C SER A 108 -0.48 19.09 -19.42
N ASN A 109 -0.36 19.32 -20.73
CA ASN A 109 0.06 20.58 -21.32
C ASN A 109 1.37 21.08 -20.68
N GLU A 110 2.41 20.22 -20.67
CA GLU A 110 3.77 20.50 -20.16
C GLU A 110 3.90 20.82 -18.65
N MET A 111 2.84 20.67 -17.86
CA MET A 111 2.88 20.88 -16.40
C MET A 111 2.46 19.62 -15.63
N THR A 112 3.19 19.31 -14.57
CA THR A 112 2.83 18.24 -13.64
C THR A 112 1.57 18.63 -12.84
N ARG A 113 0.91 17.66 -12.21
CA ARG A 113 -0.23 17.93 -11.33
C ARG A 113 0.22 18.71 -10.09
N LEU A 114 1.42 18.43 -9.58
CA LEU A 114 2.02 19.20 -8.49
C LEU A 114 2.28 20.66 -8.89
N ASP A 115 2.73 20.92 -10.13
CA ASP A 115 2.93 22.31 -10.59
C ASP A 115 1.60 23.08 -10.66
N LEU A 116 0.52 22.43 -11.11
CA LEU A 116 -0.82 23.02 -11.08
C LEU A 116 -1.29 23.29 -9.64
N ALA A 117 -1.08 22.34 -8.72
CA ALA A 117 -1.38 22.52 -7.30
C ALA A 117 -0.63 23.71 -6.70
N LYS A 118 0.68 23.81 -6.95
CA LYS A 118 1.52 24.95 -6.53
C LYS A 118 0.97 26.26 -7.09
N GLN A 119 0.72 26.34 -8.40
CA GLN A 119 0.19 27.54 -9.03
C GLN A 119 -1.12 28.00 -8.38
N ARG A 120 -2.09 27.09 -8.23
CA ARG A 120 -3.41 27.42 -7.65
C ARG A 120 -3.32 27.80 -6.17
N SER A 121 -2.42 27.18 -5.42
CA SER A 121 -2.19 27.57 -4.03
C SER A 121 -1.55 28.96 -3.91
N LEU A 122 -0.65 29.35 -4.81
CA LEU A 122 -0.07 30.69 -4.84
C LEU A 122 -1.12 31.75 -5.20
N GLU A 123 -1.99 31.47 -6.18
CA GLU A 123 -3.13 32.33 -6.52
C GLU A 123 -4.07 32.53 -5.31
N LEU A 124 -4.28 31.48 -4.51
CA LEU A 124 -5.04 31.57 -3.26
C LEU A 124 -4.33 32.46 -2.22
N LEU A 125 -3.01 32.32 -2.06
CA LEU A 125 -2.23 33.14 -1.13
C LEU A 125 -2.25 34.63 -1.50
N ASP A 126 -2.33 34.97 -2.79
CA ASP A 126 -2.35 36.37 -3.25
C ASP A 126 -3.65 37.13 -2.90
N GLN A 127 -4.71 36.38 -2.53
CA GLN A 127 -5.98 36.96 -2.09
C GLN A 127 -6.05 37.15 -0.57
N LEU A 128 -5.09 36.61 0.19
CA LEU A 128 -5.10 36.63 1.66
C LEU A 128 -4.47 37.92 2.24
N PRO A 129 -4.94 38.39 3.41
CA PRO A 129 -4.22 39.37 4.24
C PRO A 129 -2.87 38.83 4.74
N ASP A 130 -1.89 39.73 4.95
CA ASP A 130 -0.54 39.36 5.38
C ASP A 130 -0.47 38.73 6.79
N GLU A 131 -1.48 38.98 7.64
CA GLU A 131 -1.55 38.48 9.01
C GLU A 131 -2.08 37.04 9.12
N CYS A 132 -2.32 36.36 8.00
CA CYS A 132 -2.74 34.96 7.99
C CYS A 132 -1.64 34.03 8.51
N ARG A 133 -2.08 32.91 9.10
CA ARG A 133 -1.19 31.83 9.54
C ARG A 133 -1.35 30.65 8.61
N VAL A 134 -0.24 30.12 8.08
CA VAL A 134 -0.27 29.03 7.10
C VAL A 134 0.57 27.86 7.62
N LEU A 135 -0.03 26.68 7.70
CA LEU A 135 0.68 25.42 7.90
C LEU A 135 0.69 24.65 6.57
N ILE A 136 1.84 24.12 6.17
CA ILE A 136 1.96 23.34 4.92
C ILE A 136 2.31 21.91 5.29
N LEU A 137 1.52 20.94 4.81
CA LEU A 137 1.74 19.52 5.00
C LEU A 137 1.90 18.85 3.63
N GLU A 138 2.89 17.98 3.49
CA GLU A 138 3.15 17.22 2.25
C GLU A 138 3.05 15.72 2.49
N THR A 139 2.34 14.98 1.64
CA THR A 139 2.04 13.55 1.88
C THR A 139 3.27 12.64 2.01
N SER A 140 4.44 13.08 1.54
CA SER A 140 5.68 12.31 1.60
C SER A 140 6.51 12.49 2.86
N ALA A 141 6.08 13.34 3.80
CA ALA A 141 6.82 13.67 5.01
C ALA A 141 6.05 13.33 6.30
N GLN A 142 5.39 12.16 6.33
CA GLN A 142 4.55 11.76 7.48
C GLN A 142 5.29 11.86 8.83
N ASP A 143 6.56 11.46 8.90
CA ASP A 143 7.34 11.52 10.15
C ASP A 143 7.64 12.94 10.64
N ASN A 144 7.51 13.94 9.77
CA ASN A 144 7.76 15.34 10.06
C ASN A 144 6.47 16.15 10.31
N PHE A 145 5.28 15.57 10.09
CA PHE A 145 3.98 16.20 10.33
C PHE A 145 3.87 16.94 11.65
N ALA A 146 4.26 16.29 12.75
CA ALA A 146 4.21 16.90 14.08
C ALA A 146 5.25 18.03 14.28
N ARG A 147 6.30 18.08 13.46
CA ARG A 147 7.41 19.05 13.55
C ARG A 147 7.22 20.28 12.65
N GLU A 148 6.29 20.23 11.71
CA GLU A 148 5.97 21.37 10.85
C GLU A 148 5.38 22.52 11.68
N GLU A 149 5.83 23.75 11.39
CA GLU A 149 5.50 24.95 12.15
C GLU A 149 4.51 25.84 11.39
N TRP A 150 3.67 26.56 12.14
CA TRP A 150 2.79 27.58 11.59
C TRP A 150 3.60 28.78 11.08
N LEU A 151 3.51 29.07 9.79
CA LEU A 151 4.15 30.20 9.14
C LEU A 151 3.29 31.46 9.31
N ASN A 152 3.83 32.47 9.99
CA ASN A 152 3.20 33.78 10.16
C ASN A 152 3.58 34.77 9.05
N SER A 153 3.96 34.27 7.87
CA SER A 153 4.40 35.08 6.73
C SER A 153 4.03 34.37 5.44
N LEU A 154 3.21 35.03 4.62
CA LEU A 154 2.82 34.51 3.31
C LEU A 154 4.03 34.31 2.40
N GLU A 155 5.08 35.13 2.51
CA GLU A 155 6.30 34.97 1.72
C GLU A 155 7.05 33.67 2.05
N LYS A 156 7.17 33.33 3.34
CA LYS A 156 7.73 32.04 3.75
C LYS A 156 6.88 30.87 3.25
N ALA A 157 5.55 31.02 3.26
CA ALA A 157 4.64 30.02 2.70
C ALA A 157 4.86 29.83 1.20
N ARG A 158 5.01 30.93 0.42
CA ARG A 158 5.33 30.87 -1.02
C ARG A 158 6.63 30.12 -1.28
N GLN A 159 7.69 30.43 -0.53
CA GLN A 159 8.99 29.74 -0.65
C GLN A 159 8.88 28.24 -0.34
N ARG A 160 8.14 27.86 0.71
CA ARG A 160 7.90 26.46 1.05
C ARG A 160 7.11 25.72 -0.03
N ILE A 161 6.07 26.34 -0.60
CA ILE A 161 5.27 25.78 -1.70
C ILE A 161 6.15 25.55 -2.94
N GLN A 162 6.98 26.53 -3.31
CA GLN A 162 7.89 26.40 -4.46
C GLN A 162 8.87 25.23 -4.29
N GLY A 163 9.36 25.02 -3.06
CA GLY A 163 10.27 23.93 -2.70
C GLY A 163 9.66 22.52 -2.60
N LEU A 164 8.34 22.35 -2.75
CA LEU A 164 7.72 21.02 -2.72
C LEU A 164 8.23 20.17 -3.90
N THR A 165 8.56 18.91 -3.63
CA THR A 165 8.99 17.96 -4.66
C THR A 165 8.26 16.64 -4.53
N ILE A 166 8.09 15.95 -5.65
CA ILE A 166 7.52 14.61 -5.68
C ILE A 166 8.47 13.64 -4.98
N ARG A 167 7.92 12.76 -4.15
CA ARG A 167 8.69 11.73 -3.45
C ARG A 167 7.91 10.41 -3.41
N PRO A 168 8.62 9.28 -3.56
CA PRO A 168 7.98 7.98 -3.71
C PRO A 168 7.44 7.36 -2.41
N ASN A 169 7.74 7.94 -1.25
CA ASN A 169 7.26 7.48 0.05
C ASN A 169 6.08 8.35 0.54
N SER A 170 5.00 8.35 -0.23
CA SER A 170 3.81 9.17 0.09
C SER A 170 2.76 8.37 0.86
N VAL A 171 1.99 9.06 1.69
CA VAL A 171 0.83 8.50 2.38
C VAL A 171 -0.48 9.14 1.90
N PRO A 172 -1.63 8.47 2.10
CA PRO A 172 -2.91 9.06 1.73
C PRO A 172 -3.12 10.45 2.35
N VAL A 173 -3.73 11.38 1.59
CA VAL A 173 -4.03 12.76 2.02
C VAL A 173 -4.92 12.80 3.26
N THR A 174 -5.70 11.74 3.51
CA THR A 174 -6.54 11.58 4.71
C THR A 174 -5.69 11.54 5.99
N LYS A 175 -4.47 10.98 5.96
CA LYS A 175 -3.55 11.02 7.12
C LYS A 175 -3.03 12.44 7.38
N ALA A 176 -2.74 13.20 6.33
CA ALA A 176 -2.34 14.61 6.46
C ALA A 176 -3.51 15.47 6.96
N LEU A 177 -4.73 15.12 6.60
CA LEU A 177 -5.94 15.79 7.06
C LEU A 177 -6.18 15.60 8.56
N ASP A 178 -5.98 14.38 9.08
CA ASP A 178 -6.03 14.12 10.52
C ASP A 178 -4.98 14.96 11.28
N GLU A 179 -3.77 15.08 10.72
CA GLU A 179 -2.75 15.94 11.31
C GLU A 179 -3.12 17.43 11.23
N ALA A 180 -3.69 17.89 10.12
CA ALA A 180 -4.14 19.28 9.97
C ALA A 180 -5.12 19.68 11.09
N LEU A 181 -6.05 18.78 11.44
CA LEU A 181 -6.98 19.01 12.54
C LEU A 181 -6.26 19.09 13.90
N ARG A 182 -5.31 18.18 14.17
CA ARG A 182 -4.46 18.26 15.37
C ARG A 182 -3.60 19.52 15.40
N GLY A 183 -3.17 20.01 14.25
CA GLY A 183 -2.43 21.25 14.11
C GLY A 183 -3.22 22.47 14.60
N PHE A 184 -4.54 22.49 14.38
CA PHE A 184 -5.42 23.52 14.94
C PHE A 184 -5.63 23.39 16.44
N ASP A 185 -5.71 22.17 16.97
CA ASP A 185 -5.80 21.94 18.42
C ASP A 185 -4.53 22.47 19.13
N ARG A 186 -3.36 22.18 18.57
CA ARG A 186 -2.07 22.74 19.04
C ARG A 186 -2.01 24.27 18.95
N LEU A 187 -2.60 24.85 17.90
CA LEU A 187 -2.68 26.30 17.73
C LEU A 187 -3.53 26.95 18.82
N ASP A 188 -4.66 26.33 19.20
CA ASP A 188 -5.54 26.81 20.28
C ASP A 188 -4.89 26.74 21.66
N GLU A 189 -4.09 25.71 21.92
CA GLU A 189 -3.32 25.58 23.17
C GLU A 189 -2.26 26.69 23.27
N ALA A 190 -1.59 27.02 22.16
CA ALA A 190 -0.53 28.01 22.12
C ALA A 190 -1.06 29.46 22.12
N ALA A 191 -2.22 29.71 21.51
CA ALA A 191 -2.82 31.04 21.41
C ALA A 191 -4.35 30.95 21.50
N LYS A 192 -4.98 31.91 22.19
CA LYS A 192 -6.45 32.13 22.11
C LYS A 192 -6.81 32.73 20.75
N ASP A 193 -6.62 31.94 19.69
CA ASP A 193 -6.86 32.35 18.32
C ASP A 193 -8.36 32.33 18.02
N THR A 194 -8.84 33.33 17.29
CA THR A 194 -10.24 33.46 16.86
C THR A 194 -10.37 33.50 15.34
N MET A 195 -9.26 33.31 14.62
CA MET A 195 -9.25 33.26 13.16
C MET A 195 -10.17 32.14 12.65
N PRO A 196 -10.89 32.38 11.54
CA PRO A 196 -11.54 31.30 10.79
C PRO A 196 -10.52 30.23 10.39
N ARG A 197 -10.98 28.98 10.30
CA ARG A 197 -10.13 27.83 10.00
C ARG A 197 -10.45 27.25 8.64
N LEU A 198 -9.41 27.06 7.84
CA LEU A 198 -9.52 26.53 6.49
C LEU A 198 -8.45 25.46 6.24
N VAL A 199 -8.84 24.33 5.66
CA VAL A 199 -7.92 23.32 5.14
C VAL A 199 -8.17 23.21 3.64
N CYS A 200 -7.10 23.28 2.86
CA CYS A 200 -7.12 23.10 1.42
C CYS A 200 -6.27 21.89 1.07
N VAL A 201 -6.86 20.86 0.47
CA VAL A 201 -6.17 19.66 -0.03
C VAL A 201 -5.97 19.81 -1.53
N PHE A 202 -4.75 19.61 -2.03
CA PHE A 202 -4.45 19.60 -3.46
C PHE A 202 -3.95 18.22 -3.86
N SER A 203 -4.76 17.48 -4.63
CA SER A 203 -4.47 16.10 -5.03
C SER A 203 -5.23 15.73 -6.32
N ASP A 204 -4.80 14.68 -7.01
CA ASP A 204 -5.33 14.21 -8.28
C ASP A 204 -6.53 13.23 -8.16
N ARG A 205 -6.91 12.88 -6.93
CA ARG A 205 -7.96 11.90 -6.58
C ARG A 205 -7.65 10.48 -7.06
N THR A 206 -6.39 10.13 -7.28
CA THR A 206 -5.99 8.74 -7.48
C THR A 206 -6.38 7.89 -6.27
N ARG A 207 -6.72 6.61 -6.49
CA ARG A 207 -7.11 5.70 -5.40
C ARG A 207 -6.05 5.60 -4.30
N GLY A 208 -4.77 5.67 -4.66
CA GLY A 208 -3.64 5.64 -3.71
C GLY A 208 -3.62 6.83 -2.75
N SER A 209 -4.16 7.98 -3.14
CA SER A 209 -4.14 9.19 -2.31
C SER A 209 -5.20 9.19 -1.21
N TRP A 210 -6.12 8.22 -1.14
CA TRP A 210 -7.23 8.23 -0.19
C TRP A 210 -7.42 6.91 0.55
N ASP A 211 -7.49 6.99 1.87
CA ASP A 211 -7.87 5.87 2.71
C ASP A 211 -9.40 5.86 2.92
N SER A 212 -10.09 4.89 2.31
CA SER A 212 -11.55 4.75 2.40
C SER A 212 -12.03 4.37 3.80
N GLY A 213 -11.15 3.86 4.68
CA GLY A 213 -11.45 3.58 6.08
C GLY A 213 -11.28 4.79 7.00
N ALA A 214 -10.75 5.91 6.49
CA ALA A 214 -10.50 7.08 7.30
C ALA A 214 -11.81 7.71 7.78
N SER A 215 -11.95 7.85 9.10
CA SER A 215 -13.00 8.65 9.72
C SER A 215 -12.36 9.91 10.28
N VAL A 216 -12.57 11.03 9.60
CA VAL A 216 -12.10 12.33 10.08
C VAL A 216 -12.95 12.69 11.29
N LYS A 217 -12.43 12.46 12.50
CA LYS A 217 -13.10 12.84 13.75
C LYS A 217 -13.13 14.37 13.83
N ARG A 218 -14.29 14.96 13.54
CA ARG A 218 -14.55 16.39 13.73
C ARG A 218 -14.60 16.69 15.23
N GLY A 219 -13.43 16.86 15.85
CA GLY A 219 -13.27 17.13 17.28
C GLY A 219 -13.19 18.62 17.64
N ALA A 220 -13.05 19.52 16.66
CA ALA A 220 -12.85 20.93 16.94
C ALA A 220 -14.14 21.58 17.48
N GLU A 221 -14.06 22.25 18.65
CA GLU A 221 -15.12 23.13 19.17
C GLU A 221 -15.46 24.28 18.19
N LYS A 222 -14.53 24.62 17.29
CA LYS A 222 -14.69 25.63 16.23
C LYS A 222 -14.89 24.97 14.86
N PRO A 223 -15.79 25.48 14.01
CA PRO A 223 -15.99 24.95 12.66
C PRO A 223 -14.71 25.10 11.84
N VAL A 224 -14.23 23.98 11.27
CA VAL A 224 -13.14 23.93 10.30
C VAL A 224 -13.73 23.74 8.92
N HIS A 225 -13.34 24.58 7.97
CA HIS A 225 -13.75 24.46 6.59
C HIS A 225 -12.73 23.63 5.82
N LEU A 226 -13.21 22.67 5.03
CA LEU A 226 -12.38 21.73 4.28
C LEU A 226 -12.68 21.88 2.79
N LEU A 227 -11.67 22.18 1.99
CA LEU A 227 -11.72 22.25 0.54
C LEU A 227 -10.79 21.22 -0.05
N TYR A 228 -11.27 20.49 -1.06
CA TYR A 228 -10.45 19.58 -1.85
C TYR A 228 -10.38 20.10 -3.27
N PHE A 229 -9.20 20.55 -3.66
CA PHE A 229 -8.84 21.01 -4.97
C PHE A 229 -8.39 19.85 -5.83
N ASP A 230 -9.27 19.46 -6.75
CA ASP A 230 -9.01 18.39 -7.69
C ASP A 230 -8.11 18.89 -8.83
N VAL A 231 -6.84 18.47 -8.83
CA VAL A 231 -5.87 18.76 -9.91
C VAL A 231 -5.77 17.64 -10.95
N GLY A 232 -6.51 16.55 -10.78
CA GLY A 232 -6.47 15.36 -11.62
C GLY A 232 -7.09 15.55 -13.00
N ILE A 233 -7.06 14.49 -13.80
CA ILE A 233 -7.60 14.48 -15.17
C ILE A 233 -8.52 13.26 -15.29
N ASP A 234 -9.71 13.45 -15.86
CA ASP A 234 -10.70 12.37 -16.01
C ASP A 234 -10.28 11.31 -17.04
N ASP A 235 -9.77 11.75 -18.20
CA ASP A 235 -9.39 10.88 -19.32
C ASP A 235 -7.86 10.70 -19.42
N SER A 236 -7.22 10.25 -18.34
CA SER A 236 -5.77 9.97 -18.33
C SER A 236 -5.41 8.82 -19.28
N VAL A 237 -4.25 8.92 -19.94
CA VAL A 237 -3.70 7.87 -20.80
C VAL A 237 -2.29 7.54 -20.32
N ASP A 238 -2.05 6.26 -20.06
CA ASP A 238 -0.83 5.79 -19.41
C ASP A 238 -0.58 4.31 -19.71
N LEU A 239 0.68 3.88 -19.78
CA LEU A 239 1.09 2.47 -19.82
C LEU A 239 2.14 2.22 -18.74
N ALA A 240 1.72 1.59 -17.64
CA ALA A 240 2.60 1.38 -16.50
C ALA A 240 3.12 -0.06 -16.39
N ILE A 241 4.35 -0.22 -15.93
CA ILE A 241 4.82 -1.46 -15.29
C ILE A 241 4.40 -1.41 -13.81
N THR A 242 3.27 -2.04 -13.49
CA THR A 242 2.75 -2.03 -12.11
C THR A 242 3.57 -2.89 -11.16
N HIS A 243 4.02 -4.06 -11.61
CA HIS A 243 4.75 -5.01 -10.77
C HIS A 243 5.72 -5.85 -11.58
N VAL A 244 6.83 -6.27 -10.95
CA VAL A 244 7.78 -7.24 -11.49
C VAL A 244 8.02 -8.33 -10.46
N GLU A 245 7.80 -9.59 -10.84
CA GLU A 245 8.05 -10.75 -10.01
C GLU A 245 9.13 -11.65 -10.60
N LEU A 246 10.00 -12.13 -9.72
CA LEU A 246 10.83 -13.32 -9.95
C LEU A 246 10.04 -14.58 -9.56
N PRO A 247 10.49 -15.78 -9.98
CA PRO A 247 9.83 -17.03 -9.62
C PRO A 247 9.69 -17.19 -8.11
N ARG A 248 8.60 -17.80 -7.64
CA ARG A 248 8.39 -18.03 -6.20
C ARG A 248 9.07 -19.32 -5.74
N ASN A 249 9.61 -19.31 -4.51
CA ASN A 249 10.10 -20.52 -3.85
C ASN A 249 8.92 -21.39 -3.34
N TYR A 250 9.20 -22.56 -2.75
CA TYR A 250 8.13 -23.43 -2.26
C TYR A 250 7.33 -22.84 -1.08
N LYS A 251 7.87 -21.82 -0.39
CA LYS A 251 7.16 -21.10 0.68
C LYS A 251 6.18 -20.06 0.13
N GLY A 252 6.24 -19.77 -1.17
CA GLY A 252 5.44 -18.73 -1.82
C GLY A 252 6.11 -17.35 -1.82
N GLU A 253 7.34 -17.23 -1.33
CA GLU A 253 8.13 -16.00 -1.32
C GLU A 253 8.81 -15.80 -2.67
N MET A 254 9.06 -14.55 -3.08
CA MET A 254 9.83 -14.26 -4.28
C MET A 254 11.25 -14.80 -4.13
N ARG A 255 11.69 -15.70 -5.01
CA ARG A 255 13.05 -16.24 -5.03
C ARG A 255 13.98 -15.22 -5.67
N GLN A 256 15.07 -14.92 -4.99
CA GLN A 256 16.05 -13.91 -5.39
C GLN A 256 17.46 -14.50 -5.54
N ALA A 257 17.62 -15.81 -5.34
CA ALA A 257 18.87 -16.54 -5.56
C ALA A 257 18.66 -17.75 -6.49
N PHE A 258 19.50 -17.87 -7.51
CA PHE A 258 19.41 -18.86 -8.57
C PHE A 258 20.76 -19.54 -8.78
N SER A 259 20.74 -20.75 -9.32
CA SER A 259 21.97 -21.47 -9.64
C SER A 259 22.51 -21.05 -11.00
N GLU A 260 23.82 -21.10 -11.17
CA GLU A 260 24.46 -20.96 -12.48
C GLU A 260 23.86 -21.94 -13.50
N GLY A 261 23.50 -21.43 -14.67
CA GLY A 261 22.83 -22.18 -15.74
C GLY A 261 21.30 -22.23 -15.62
N GLU A 262 20.72 -21.64 -14.59
CA GLU A 262 19.27 -21.55 -14.45
C GLU A 262 18.67 -20.48 -15.38
N LYS A 263 17.45 -20.76 -15.85
CA LYS A 263 16.60 -19.80 -16.55
C LYS A 263 15.64 -19.15 -15.57
N ILE A 264 15.72 -17.84 -15.45
CA ILE A 264 14.94 -17.05 -14.50
C ILE A 264 13.80 -16.38 -15.27
N GLU A 265 12.56 -16.77 -14.99
CA GLU A 265 11.37 -16.12 -15.55
C GLU A 265 11.07 -14.82 -14.80
N VAL A 266 11.31 -13.68 -15.46
CA VAL A 266 10.91 -12.36 -14.97
C VAL A 266 9.53 -12.05 -15.53
N ARG A 267 8.55 -11.90 -14.64
CA ARG A 267 7.16 -11.58 -14.99
C ARG A 267 6.89 -10.12 -14.68
N ALA A 268 6.57 -9.34 -15.69
CA ALA A 268 6.16 -7.95 -15.52
C ALA A 268 4.67 -7.82 -15.81
N VAL A 269 3.93 -7.21 -14.87
CA VAL A 269 2.52 -6.89 -15.04
C VAL A 269 2.42 -5.47 -15.58
N VAL A 270 1.96 -5.35 -16.81
CA VAL A 270 1.76 -4.08 -17.50
C VAL A 270 0.27 -3.73 -17.54
N LYS A 271 -0.07 -2.46 -17.32
CA LYS A 271 -1.46 -1.98 -17.30
C LYS A 271 -1.58 -0.77 -18.21
N ALA A 272 -2.58 -0.80 -19.10
CA ALA A 272 -2.89 0.34 -19.97
C ALA A 272 -4.12 1.09 -19.44
N THR A 273 -4.01 2.40 -19.31
CA THR A 273 -5.08 3.32 -18.88
C THR A 273 -5.56 4.14 -20.07
N GLY A 274 -6.87 4.27 -20.22
CA GLY A 274 -7.52 5.14 -21.23
C GLY A 274 -7.50 4.61 -22.66
N GLN A 275 -6.41 4.00 -23.13
CA GLN A 275 -6.27 3.54 -24.52
C GLN A 275 -5.60 2.16 -24.62
N LYS A 276 -5.88 1.47 -25.73
CA LYS A 276 -5.19 0.23 -26.10
C LYS A 276 -3.77 0.58 -26.54
N VAL A 277 -2.78 -0.17 -26.05
CA VAL A 277 -1.37 0.07 -26.36
C VAL A 277 -0.68 -1.22 -26.80
N THR A 278 0.10 -1.11 -27.87
CA THR A 278 1.08 -2.13 -28.27
C THR A 278 2.47 -1.56 -28.00
N SER A 279 3.26 -2.26 -27.20
CA SER A 279 4.60 -1.83 -26.80
C SER A 279 5.55 -3.02 -26.69
N THR A 280 6.83 -2.74 -26.46
CA THR A 280 7.86 -3.76 -26.25
C THR A 280 8.45 -3.59 -24.86
N LEU A 281 8.45 -4.68 -24.10
CA LEU A 281 9.12 -4.76 -22.82
C LEU A 281 10.57 -5.15 -23.05
N ILE A 282 11.50 -4.38 -22.49
CA ILE A 282 12.94 -4.62 -22.56
C ILE A 282 13.43 -4.99 -21.16
N CYS A 283 14.06 -6.16 -21.02
CA CYS A 283 14.80 -6.53 -19.81
C CYS A 283 16.30 -6.45 -20.12
N LYS A 284 16.97 -5.48 -19.52
CA LYS A 284 18.41 -5.26 -19.66
C LYS A 284 19.14 -5.86 -18.45
N VAL A 285 20.12 -6.71 -18.69
CA VAL A 285 20.96 -7.34 -17.67
C VAL A 285 22.42 -7.14 -18.06
N GLY A 286 23.11 -6.22 -17.39
CA GLY A 286 24.44 -5.77 -17.80
C GLY A 286 24.40 -5.19 -19.22
N ASN A 287 25.15 -5.81 -20.15
CA ASN A 287 25.22 -5.39 -21.56
C ASN A 287 24.21 -6.12 -22.46
N ASN A 288 23.43 -7.05 -21.90
CA ASN A 288 22.48 -7.84 -22.67
C ASN A 288 21.07 -7.24 -22.58
N GLU A 289 20.31 -7.31 -23.68
CA GLU A 289 18.91 -6.91 -23.71
C GLU A 289 18.03 -8.04 -24.23
N LEU A 290 16.97 -8.33 -23.51
CA LEU A 290 15.88 -9.22 -23.93
C LEU A 290 14.68 -8.35 -24.27
N ARG A 291 13.98 -8.67 -25.37
CA ARG A 291 12.83 -7.89 -25.86
C ARG A 291 11.62 -8.78 -26.07
N GLN A 292 10.45 -8.31 -25.67
CA GLN A 292 9.18 -8.98 -25.93
C GLN A 292 8.07 -7.97 -26.19
N THR A 293 7.46 -8.07 -27.36
CA THR A 293 6.30 -7.25 -27.75
C THR A 293 5.03 -7.83 -27.14
N PHE A 294 4.13 -6.94 -26.71
CA PHE A 294 2.85 -7.28 -26.12
C PHE A 294 1.78 -6.26 -26.53
N ASN A 295 0.52 -6.62 -26.31
CA ASN A 295 -0.62 -5.74 -26.53
C ASN A 295 -1.51 -5.78 -25.29
N VAL A 296 -1.97 -4.61 -24.85
CA VAL A 296 -2.89 -4.45 -23.72
C VAL A 296 -4.10 -3.65 -24.18
N GLU A 297 -5.30 -4.17 -23.93
CA GLU A 297 -6.53 -3.44 -24.22
C GLU A 297 -6.71 -2.25 -23.27
N ALA A 298 -7.52 -1.26 -23.66
CA ALA A 298 -7.78 -0.07 -22.84
C ALA A 298 -8.37 -0.46 -21.47
N GLY A 299 -7.74 0.00 -20.38
CA GLY A 299 -8.12 -0.37 -19.01
C GLY A 299 -7.74 -1.81 -18.61
N GLY A 300 -7.10 -2.56 -19.51
CA GLY A 300 -6.68 -3.94 -19.29
C GLY A 300 -5.30 -4.05 -18.64
N GLN A 301 -4.95 -5.27 -18.28
CA GLN A 301 -3.62 -5.66 -17.80
C GLN A 301 -3.15 -6.90 -18.54
N GLU A 302 -1.83 -7.02 -18.73
CA GLU A 302 -1.19 -8.18 -19.34
C GLU A 302 0.05 -8.58 -18.53
N THR A 303 0.37 -9.88 -18.48
CA THR A 303 1.60 -10.36 -17.84
C THR A 303 2.60 -10.79 -18.90
N VAL A 304 3.69 -10.03 -19.04
CA VAL A 304 4.76 -10.31 -20.00
C VAL A 304 5.88 -11.06 -19.28
N THR A 305 6.34 -12.17 -19.86
CA THR A 305 7.35 -13.05 -19.21
C THR A 305 8.62 -13.16 -20.05
N LEU A 306 9.71 -12.57 -19.56
CA LEU A 306 11.04 -12.68 -20.16
C LEU A 306 11.88 -13.71 -19.41
N ALA A 307 12.66 -14.52 -20.12
CA ALA A 307 13.53 -15.53 -19.52
C ALA A 307 14.99 -15.08 -19.55
N ILE A 308 15.55 -14.74 -18.38
CA ILE A 308 16.99 -14.50 -18.19
C ILE A 308 17.68 -15.87 -18.13
N ASP A 309 18.36 -16.24 -19.20
CA ASP A 309 19.15 -17.47 -19.27
C ASP A 309 20.58 -17.16 -18.81
N SER A 310 20.90 -17.53 -17.55
CA SER A 310 22.18 -17.17 -16.93
C SER A 310 23.40 -17.72 -17.68
N GLU A 311 23.28 -18.88 -18.33
CA GLU A 311 24.34 -19.46 -19.16
C GLU A 311 24.53 -18.67 -20.46
N LYS A 312 23.45 -18.42 -21.21
CA LYS A 312 23.52 -17.66 -22.47
C LYS A 312 24.02 -16.24 -22.26
N LEU A 313 23.64 -15.61 -21.15
CA LEU A 313 24.08 -14.27 -20.79
C LEU A 313 25.44 -14.25 -20.09
N SER A 314 26.07 -15.41 -19.88
CA SER A 314 27.38 -15.57 -19.22
C SER A 314 27.44 -14.91 -17.83
N LEU A 315 26.36 -15.02 -17.05
CA LEU A 315 26.27 -14.46 -15.71
C LEU A 315 27.06 -15.33 -14.72
N LYS A 316 28.14 -14.78 -14.17
CA LYS A 316 28.97 -15.46 -13.16
C LYS A 316 28.30 -15.46 -11.77
N PRO A 317 28.71 -16.33 -10.84
CA PRO A 317 28.30 -16.23 -9.44
C PRO A 317 28.54 -14.82 -8.88
N GLY A 318 27.52 -14.27 -8.21
CA GLY A 318 27.50 -12.89 -7.73
C GLY A 318 26.11 -12.25 -7.77
N LEU A 319 26.04 -10.97 -7.40
CA LEU A 319 24.81 -10.18 -7.47
C LEU A 319 24.67 -9.54 -8.86
N HIS A 320 23.49 -9.67 -9.45
CA HIS A 320 23.13 -9.13 -10.75
C HIS A 320 21.91 -8.25 -10.63
N GLN A 321 21.84 -7.27 -11.50
CA GLN A 321 20.74 -6.31 -11.57
C GLN A 321 20.18 -6.33 -12.97
N ALA A 322 18.85 -6.31 -13.04
CA ALA A 322 18.11 -6.18 -14.27
C ALA A 322 17.22 -4.93 -14.21
N GLU A 323 17.10 -4.29 -15.36
CA GLU A 323 16.24 -3.14 -15.60
C GLU A 323 15.16 -3.55 -16.59
N ILE A 324 13.90 -3.48 -16.18
CA ILE A 324 12.74 -3.79 -16.98
C ILE A 324 12.12 -2.46 -17.39
N LYS A 325 12.11 -2.14 -18.68
CA LYS A 325 11.63 -0.85 -19.21
C LYS A 325 10.69 -1.04 -20.40
N LEU A 326 9.81 -0.07 -20.60
CA LEU A 326 9.02 0.06 -21.82
C LEU A 326 9.82 0.77 -22.92
N ASP A 327 9.80 0.25 -24.16
CA ASP A 327 10.54 0.82 -25.30
C ASP A 327 9.89 2.12 -25.84
N THR A 328 8.57 2.23 -25.71
CA THR A 328 7.75 3.36 -26.18
C THR A 328 6.99 3.97 -25.02
N ALA A 329 7.71 4.68 -24.17
CA ALA A 329 7.15 5.50 -23.12
C ALA A 329 6.96 6.93 -23.64
N THR A 330 5.87 7.16 -24.35
CA THR A 330 5.37 8.52 -24.65
C THR A 330 4.12 8.81 -23.84
N ASP A 331 4.03 8.27 -22.63
CA ASP A 331 3.00 8.65 -21.70
C ASP A 331 3.51 9.71 -20.72
N SER A 332 2.62 10.16 -19.85
CA SER A 332 2.83 11.35 -19.04
C SER A 332 3.42 11.04 -17.65
N LEU A 333 3.86 9.79 -17.39
CA LEU A 333 4.35 9.31 -16.08
C LEU A 333 5.65 8.47 -16.14
N PRO A 334 6.81 9.10 -16.34
CA PRO A 334 8.09 8.41 -16.51
C PRO A 334 8.49 7.45 -15.37
N PHE A 335 8.04 7.69 -14.13
CA PHE A 335 8.41 6.85 -12.99
C PHE A 335 7.88 5.42 -13.08
N ASN A 336 6.84 5.17 -13.88
CA ASN A 336 6.16 3.88 -13.97
C ASN A 336 6.59 3.03 -15.20
N ASP A 337 7.36 3.62 -16.11
CA ASP A 337 7.88 2.97 -17.33
C ASP A 337 8.98 1.96 -17.08
N GLN A 338 9.56 2.01 -15.88
CA GLN A 338 10.74 1.24 -15.52
C GLN A 338 10.63 0.64 -14.13
N ARG A 339 11.09 -0.60 -14.02
CA ARG A 339 11.24 -1.34 -12.76
C ARG A 339 12.60 -2.01 -12.72
N HIS A 340 13.09 -2.18 -11.50
CA HIS A 340 14.41 -2.70 -11.21
C HIS A 340 14.28 -4.00 -10.44
N VAL A 341 15.14 -4.98 -10.74
CA VAL A 341 15.20 -6.20 -9.96
C VAL A 341 16.65 -6.64 -9.74
N THR A 342 16.99 -7.02 -8.52
CA THR A 342 18.28 -7.60 -8.15
C THR A 342 18.11 -9.08 -7.84
N PHE A 343 19.04 -9.92 -8.29
CA PHE A 343 19.07 -11.33 -7.97
C PHE A 343 20.51 -11.83 -7.83
N GLN A 344 20.70 -12.94 -7.13
CA GLN A 344 21.99 -13.57 -6.94
C GLN A 344 22.11 -14.81 -7.82
N ILE A 345 23.19 -14.93 -8.58
CA ILE A 345 23.63 -16.20 -9.16
C ILE A 345 24.62 -16.85 -8.19
N ARG A 346 24.44 -18.13 -7.89
CA ARG A 346 25.33 -18.92 -7.05
C ARG A 346 25.93 -20.06 -7.86
N ASP A 347 27.06 -20.57 -7.39
CA ASP A 347 27.61 -21.82 -7.89
C ASP A 347 26.56 -22.94 -7.82
N LYS A 348 26.67 -23.90 -8.74
CA LYS A 348 25.86 -25.10 -8.71
C LYS A 348 26.08 -25.82 -7.38
N PRO A 349 25.01 -26.23 -6.66
CA PRO A 349 25.18 -26.92 -5.40
C PRO A 349 25.91 -28.25 -5.62
N ARG A 350 26.98 -28.49 -4.85
CA ARG A 350 27.79 -29.70 -4.99
C ARG A 350 27.13 -30.89 -4.28
N VAL A 351 26.98 -31.98 -5.02
CA VAL A 351 26.38 -33.23 -4.56
C VAL A 351 27.32 -34.38 -4.88
N LEU A 352 27.52 -35.26 -3.91
CA LEU A 352 28.25 -36.51 -4.10
C LEU A 352 27.26 -37.68 -4.19
N VAL A 353 27.33 -38.46 -5.25
CA VAL A 353 26.62 -39.75 -5.37
C VAL A 353 27.61 -40.87 -5.12
N LEU A 354 27.46 -41.57 -4.00
CA LEU A 354 28.24 -42.75 -3.64
C LEU A 354 27.45 -44.02 -3.92
N ALA A 355 28.07 -44.96 -4.62
CA ALA A 355 27.45 -46.25 -4.98
C ALA A 355 28.47 -47.40 -5.01
N ASP A 356 27.99 -48.64 -4.93
CA ASP A 356 28.85 -49.81 -5.20
C ASP A 356 29.07 -50.02 -6.70
N ASP A 357 28.06 -49.66 -7.51
CA ASP A 357 28.09 -49.75 -8.98
C ASP A 357 27.58 -48.45 -9.60
N LEU A 358 28.47 -47.74 -10.29
CA LEU A 358 28.15 -46.49 -10.96
C LEU A 358 27.12 -46.67 -12.08
N LYS A 359 27.11 -47.81 -12.77
CA LYS A 359 26.16 -48.03 -13.87
C LYS A 359 24.72 -48.03 -13.39
N ARG A 360 24.48 -48.55 -12.18
CA ARG A 360 23.15 -48.60 -11.55
C ARG A 360 22.66 -47.21 -11.15
N THR A 361 23.56 -46.32 -10.75
CA THR A 361 23.23 -44.98 -10.26
C THR A 361 23.45 -43.87 -11.30
N GLU A 362 23.82 -44.22 -12.53
CA GLU A 362 24.06 -43.27 -13.62
C GLU A 362 22.82 -42.42 -13.92
N GLN A 363 21.62 -43.01 -13.88
CA GLN A 363 20.37 -42.27 -14.12
C GLN A 363 20.12 -41.21 -13.03
N LEU A 364 20.42 -41.52 -11.76
CA LEU A 364 20.32 -40.57 -10.65
C LEU A 364 21.31 -39.41 -10.83
N ALA A 365 22.57 -39.73 -11.15
CA ALA A 365 23.60 -38.72 -11.37
C ALA A 365 23.25 -37.80 -12.56
N ARG A 366 22.73 -38.36 -13.67
CA ARG A 366 22.25 -37.58 -14.82
C ARG A 366 21.05 -36.70 -14.47
N ALA A 367 20.10 -37.21 -13.67
CA ALA A 367 18.94 -36.44 -13.21
C ALA A 367 19.37 -35.24 -12.34
N LEU A 368 20.30 -35.45 -11.39
CA LEU A 368 20.86 -34.36 -10.58
C LEU A 368 21.59 -33.31 -11.44
N LYS A 369 22.38 -33.72 -12.44
CA LYS A 369 23.02 -32.79 -13.39
C LYS A 369 22.00 -31.98 -14.19
N ALA A 370 20.92 -32.61 -14.64
CA ALA A 370 19.82 -31.94 -15.34
C ALA A 370 19.07 -30.93 -14.45
N LEU A 371 19.12 -31.13 -13.12
CA LEU A 371 18.59 -30.21 -12.11
C LEU A 371 19.61 -29.15 -11.66
N LEU A 372 20.70 -28.97 -12.41
CA LEU A 372 21.76 -27.96 -12.18
C LEU A 372 22.59 -28.17 -10.91
N TYR A 373 22.73 -29.41 -10.43
CA TYR A 373 23.71 -29.75 -9.40
C TYR A 373 25.08 -30.06 -10.01
N ALA A 374 26.14 -29.69 -9.29
CA ALA A 374 27.49 -30.14 -9.59
C ALA A 374 27.70 -31.53 -8.96
N VAL A 375 27.68 -32.57 -9.78
CA VAL A 375 27.61 -33.96 -9.31
C VAL A 375 28.94 -34.68 -9.49
N ASP A 376 29.53 -35.07 -8.37
CA ASP A 376 30.62 -36.06 -8.32
C ASP A 376 29.99 -37.44 -8.09
N HIS A 377 30.41 -38.44 -8.88
CA HIS A 377 29.80 -39.77 -8.93
C HIS A 377 30.88 -40.83 -8.75
N GLU A 378 30.94 -41.40 -7.56
CA GLU A 378 32.11 -42.16 -7.10
C GLU A 378 31.72 -43.52 -6.52
N ILE A 379 32.63 -44.48 -6.65
CA ILE A 379 32.50 -45.77 -5.99
C ILE A 379 32.82 -45.58 -4.51
N VAL A 380 32.13 -46.30 -3.64
CA VAL A 380 32.47 -46.30 -2.21
C VAL A 380 33.91 -46.78 -2.03
N THR A 381 34.77 -45.92 -1.47
CA THR A 381 36.16 -46.25 -1.13
C THR A 381 36.44 -45.96 0.34
N GLU A 382 37.60 -46.40 0.82
CA GLU A 382 38.02 -46.14 2.21
C GLU A 382 38.34 -44.67 2.50
N LYS A 383 38.53 -43.80 1.49
CA LYS A 383 38.87 -42.38 1.68
C LYS A 383 37.89 -41.51 0.92
N VAL A 384 36.81 -41.10 1.59
CA VAL A 384 35.85 -40.15 1.02
C VAL A 384 35.83 -38.88 1.86
N ALA A 385 36.08 -37.74 1.24
CA ALA A 385 36.04 -36.44 1.90
C ALA A 385 34.71 -35.75 1.61
N PHE A 386 33.91 -35.48 2.64
CA PHE A 386 32.58 -34.88 2.47
C PHE A 386 32.52 -33.36 2.63
N ASN A 387 33.66 -32.72 2.91
CA ASN A 387 33.73 -31.33 3.36
C ASN A 387 33.32 -30.29 2.30
N ASP A 388 33.29 -30.63 1.02
CA ASP A 388 32.93 -29.69 -0.05
C ASP A 388 31.49 -29.88 -0.57
N TYR A 389 30.79 -30.92 -0.11
CA TYR A 389 29.44 -31.24 -0.59
C TYR A 389 28.38 -30.69 0.35
N GLN A 390 27.31 -30.13 -0.23
CA GLN A 390 26.13 -29.72 0.53
C GLN A 390 25.25 -30.91 0.89
N SER A 391 25.23 -31.93 0.03
CA SER A 391 24.55 -33.19 0.31
C SER A 391 25.25 -34.39 -0.32
N VAL A 392 25.07 -35.54 0.32
CA VAL A 392 25.56 -36.85 -0.14
C VAL A 392 24.38 -37.76 -0.41
N PHE A 393 24.41 -38.47 -1.54
CA PHE A 393 23.47 -39.52 -1.91
C PHE A 393 24.18 -40.86 -1.79
N LEU A 394 23.86 -41.61 -0.73
CA LEU A 394 24.31 -42.98 -0.55
C LEU A 394 23.33 -43.90 -1.29
N ALA A 395 23.64 -44.23 -2.54
CA ALA A 395 22.71 -44.87 -3.46
C ALA A 395 23.20 -46.26 -3.89
N GLY A 396 22.42 -47.28 -3.56
CA GLY A 396 22.70 -48.65 -4.01
C GLY A 396 23.93 -49.29 -3.36
N VAL A 397 24.31 -48.84 -2.16
CA VAL A 397 25.39 -49.45 -1.36
C VAL A 397 24.82 -50.66 -0.60
N ALA A 398 25.53 -51.79 -0.61
CA ALA A 398 25.08 -53.05 -0.03
C ALA A 398 25.42 -53.14 1.47
N ALA A 399 26.65 -52.76 1.83
CA ALA A 399 27.16 -52.88 3.19
C ALA A 399 28.12 -51.73 3.54
N PRO A 400 27.59 -50.54 3.91
CA PRO A 400 28.42 -49.43 4.39
C PRO A 400 29.18 -49.84 5.66
N ASP A 401 30.48 -49.56 5.72
CA ASP A 401 31.31 -49.89 6.88
C ASP A 401 31.22 -48.84 7.99
N ASP A 402 31.79 -49.14 9.15
CA ASP A 402 31.78 -48.26 10.32
C ASP A 402 32.50 -46.93 10.06
N LYS A 403 33.49 -46.92 9.15
CA LYS A 403 34.22 -45.71 8.80
C LYS A 403 33.34 -44.75 8.00
N LEU A 404 32.67 -45.26 6.97
CA LEU A 404 31.73 -44.50 6.16
C LEU A 404 30.58 -43.94 7.01
N TRP A 405 30.02 -44.74 7.93
CA TRP A 405 28.99 -44.23 8.84
C TRP A 405 29.48 -43.10 9.75
N LYS A 406 30.73 -43.13 10.23
CA LYS A 406 31.32 -42.04 11.03
C LYS A 406 31.48 -40.75 10.23
N GLU A 407 31.95 -40.86 8.98
CA GLU A 407 32.11 -39.70 8.10
C GLU A 407 30.72 -39.11 7.72
N LEU A 408 29.74 -39.95 7.43
CA LEU A 408 28.36 -39.53 7.17
C LEU A 408 27.71 -38.88 8.40
N ALA A 409 27.94 -39.43 9.60
CA ALA A 409 27.49 -38.81 10.84
C ALA A 409 28.10 -37.41 11.01
N THR A 410 29.41 -37.27 10.81
CA THR A 410 30.12 -35.98 10.89
C THR A 410 29.56 -34.98 9.89
N HIS A 411 29.28 -35.40 8.66
CA HIS A 411 28.68 -34.57 7.62
C HIS A 411 27.29 -34.04 8.02
N VAL A 412 26.42 -34.93 8.52
CA VAL A 412 25.06 -34.57 8.96
C VAL A 412 25.10 -33.70 10.22
N GLU A 413 25.98 -34.01 11.18
CA GLU A 413 26.19 -33.20 12.39
C GLU A 413 26.72 -31.79 12.06
N ALA A 414 27.43 -31.62 10.94
CA ALA A 414 27.84 -30.32 10.42
C ALA A 414 26.68 -29.53 9.77
N GLY A 415 25.46 -30.05 9.78
CA GLY A 415 24.26 -29.37 9.26
C GLY A 415 23.95 -29.69 7.78
N ARG A 416 24.59 -30.71 7.20
CA ARG A 416 24.48 -31.03 5.77
C ARG A 416 23.55 -32.20 5.50
N GLY A 417 23.21 -32.40 4.23
CA GLY A 417 22.20 -33.36 3.79
C GLY A 417 22.72 -34.76 3.49
N LEU A 418 21.96 -35.79 3.86
CA LEU A 418 22.18 -37.18 3.44
C LEU A 418 20.90 -37.77 2.87
N CYS A 419 20.94 -38.28 1.65
CA CYS A 419 19.88 -39.08 1.05
C CYS A 419 20.35 -40.53 0.94
N VAL A 420 19.63 -41.47 1.56
CA VAL A 420 19.93 -42.90 1.53
C VAL A 420 18.91 -43.59 0.63
N ILE A 421 19.42 -44.17 -0.45
CA ILE A 421 18.64 -44.97 -1.41
C ILE A 421 19.16 -46.41 -1.29
N PRO A 422 18.39 -47.34 -0.71
CA PRO A 422 18.87 -48.69 -0.45
C PRO A 422 19.16 -49.42 -1.76
N SER A 423 20.14 -50.32 -1.73
CA SER A 423 20.23 -51.37 -2.75
C SER A 423 19.03 -52.32 -2.63
N GLY A 424 18.79 -53.13 -3.66
CA GLY A 424 17.76 -54.15 -3.61
C GLY A 424 18.26 -55.37 -2.83
N HIS A 425 18.26 -56.55 -3.45
CA HIS A 425 18.57 -57.79 -2.73
C HIS A 425 20.01 -57.88 -2.21
N GLU A 426 20.90 -57.00 -2.67
CA GLU A 426 22.29 -56.91 -2.24
C GLU A 426 22.44 -56.29 -0.85
N LEU A 427 21.45 -55.53 -0.37
CA LEU A 427 21.50 -54.84 0.92
C LEU A 427 21.70 -55.84 2.07
N GLN A 428 22.65 -55.54 2.94
CA GLN A 428 22.93 -56.30 4.15
C GLN A 428 22.31 -55.59 5.36
N PRO A 429 21.18 -56.06 5.93
CA PRO A 429 20.49 -55.35 7.00
C PRO A 429 21.36 -55.13 8.26
N LYS A 430 22.34 -56.00 8.51
CA LYS A 430 23.26 -55.83 9.65
C LYS A 430 24.10 -54.56 9.53
N ALA A 431 24.55 -54.19 8.33
CA ALA A 431 25.36 -52.99 8.11
C ALA A 431 24.57 -51.68 8.31
N TYR A 432 23.26 -51.70 8.07
CA TYR A 432 22.37 -50.55 8.26
C TYR A 432 21.75 -50.48 9.67
N ASN A 433 21.85 -51.55 10.45
CA ASN A 433 21.29 -51.65 11.80
C ASN A 433 22.36 -51.69 12.90
N ASN A 434 23.62 -51.38 12.59
CA ASN A 434 24.68 -51.23 13.59
C ASN A 434 24.51 -49.93 14.39
N GLU A 435 25.26 -49.78 15.49
CA GLU A 435 25.11 -48.63 16.40
C GLU A 435 25.37 -47.28 15.71
N LEU A 436 26.35 -47.21 14.80
CA LEU A 436 26.72 -45.98 14.10
C LEU A 436 25.66 -45.56 13.07
N ALA A 437 25.17 -46.51 12.27
CA ALA A 437 24.12 -46.30 11.30
C ALA A 437 22.84 -45.78 11.98
N GLN A 438 22.50 -46.32 13.16
CA GLN A 438 21.29 -45.92 13.89
C GLN A 438 21.38 -44.51 14.52
N LYS A 439 22.58 -43.94 14.66
CA LYS A 439 22.74 -42.52 15.02
C LYS A 439 22.41 -41.58 13.86
N VAL A 440 22.54 -42.06 12.62
CA VAL A 440 22.35 -41.26 11.40
C VAL A 440 20.97 -41.51 10.78
N LEU A 441 20.59 -42.78 10.60
CA LEU A 441 19.39 -43.17 9.88
C LEU A 441 18.11 -42.82 10.65
N PRO A 442 17.02 -42.49 9.95
CA PRO A 442 15.73 -42.21 10.58
C PRO A 442 15.01 -43.47 11.08
N ALA A 443 15.34 -44.65 10.55
CA ALA A 443 14.63 -45.88 10.87
C ALA A 443 15.53 -47.12 10.74
N ARG A 444 15.15 -48.21 11.41
CA ARG A 444 15.76 -49.53 11.23
C ARG A 444 15.28 -50.17 9.94
N ILE A 445 16.16 -50.89 9.24
CA ILE A 445 15.80 -51.65 8.04
C ILE A 445 15.41 -53.08 8.44
N GLY A 446 14.18 -53.47 8.11
CA GLY A 446 13.58 -54.77 8.37
C GLY A 446 13.62 -55.72 7.17
N ALA A 447 12.60 -56.56 7.04
CA ALA A 447 12.51 -57.54 5.96
C ALA A 447 12.11 -56.90 4.61
N LYS A 448 12.47 -57.56 3.52
CA LYS A 448 11.96 -57.24 2.18
C LYS A 448 10.45 -57.52 2.14
N VAL A 449 9.69 -56.54 1.66
CA VAL A 449 8.25 -56.66 1.37
C VAL A 449 8.08 -56.78 -0.13
N VAL A 450 7.18 -57.65 -0.56
CA VAL A 450 6.78 -57.83 -1.97
C VAL A 450 5.26 -57.64 -2.05
N GLN A 451 4.81 -56.85 -3.01
CA GLN A 451 3.42 -56.51 -3.27
C GLN A 451 3.12 -56.78 -4.75
N GLU A 452 2.30 -57.79 -5.05
CA GLU A 452 2.07 -58.26 -6.43
C GLU A 452 1.53 -57.16 -7.35
N GLN A 453 0.59 -56.35 -6.86
CA GLN A 453 0.02 -55.23 -7.62
C GLN A 453 0.84 -53.93 -7.47
N GLY A 454 1.87 -53.94 -6.63
CA GLY A 454 2.66 -52.78 -6.22
C GLY A 454 1.87 -51.74 -5.40
N SER A 455 2.55 -51.07 -4.48
CA SER A 455 1.95 -50.05 -3.62
C SER A 455 2.29 -48.65 -4.14
N LYS A 456 1.26 -47.81 -4.34
CA LYS A 456 1.44 -46.37 -4.63
C LYS A 456 1.73 -45.59 -3.35
N TRP A 457 2.20 -44.35 -3.48
CA TRP A 457 2.23 -43.43 -2.36
C TRP A 457 0.81 -42.98 -2.00
N ASP A 458 0.51 -42.95 -0.71
CA ASP A 458 -0.70 -42.35 -0.17
C ASP A 458 -0.52 -40.83 -0.15
N ILE A 459 -1.00 -40.18 -1.21
CA ILE A 459 -1.00 -38.72 -1.39
C ILE A 459 -2.35 -38.09 -1.05
N ASP A 460 -3.37 -38.92 -0.78
CA ASP A 460 -4.72 -38.49 -0.42
C ASP A 460 -4.84 -38.24 1.10
N GLY A 461 -3.85 -38.69 1.88
CA GLY A 461 -3.73 -38.43 3.31
C GLY A 461 -3.40 -36.98 3.69
N ASN A 462 -3.55 -36.66 4.97
CA ASN A 462 -3.51 -35.31 5.54
C ASN A 462 -2.12 -34.62 5.60
N ASP A 463 -1.02 -35.20 5.12
CA ASP A 463 0.35 -34.66 5.34
C ASP A 463 1.01 -33.96 4.13
N LEU A 464 0.21 -33.38 3.23
CA LEU A 464 0.72 -32.52 2.15
C LEU A 464 1.36 -31.21 2.66
N GLN A 465 1.27 -30.92 3.96
CA GLN A 465 1.89 -29.75 4.58
C GLN A 465 3.41 -29.91 4.76
N HIS A 466 3.93 -31.13 4.73
CA HIS A 466 5.38 -31.35 4.84
C HIS A 466 6.13 -30.69 3.66
N PRO A 467 7.27 -29.99 3.88
CA PRO A 467 8.00 -29.31 2.80
C PRO A 467 8.35 -30.21 1.59
N PHE A 468 8.66 -31.48 1.84
CA PHE A 468 8.90 -32.48 0.79
C PHE A 468 7.64 -32.77 -0.05
N MET A 469 6.45 -32.78 0.56
CA MET A 469 5.19 -33.12 -0.11
C MET A 469 4.48 -31.88 -0.67
N ARG A 470 4.80 -30.68 -0.20
CA ARG A 470 4.14 -29.43 -0.59
C ARG A 470 4.05 -29.19 -2.11
N PRO A 471 5.05 -29.53 -2.95
CA PRO A 471 4.92 -29.40 -4.41
C PRO A 471 3.75 -30.20 -5.01
N PHE A 472 3.32 -31.29 -4.36
CA PHE A 472 2.16 -32.08 -4.81
C PHE A 472 0.85 -31.28 -4.76
N VAL A 473 0.71 -30.31 -3.86
CA VAL A 473 -0.49 -29.44 -3.80
C VAL A 473 -0.68 -28.73 -5.14
N GLY A 474 0.36 -28.05 -5.63
CA GLY A 474 0.30 -27.36 -6.92
C GLY A 474 0.22 -28.30 -8.12
N TRP A 475 0.73 -29.53 -8.02
CA TRP A 475 0.58 -30.54 -9.07
C TRP A 475 -0.83 -31.13 -9.14
N LEU A 476 -1.45 -31.37 -7.98
CA LEU A 476 -2.83 -31.84 -7.86
C LEU A 476 -3.82 -30.79 -8.40
N GLU A 477 -3.62 -29.51 -8.05
CA GLU A 477 -4.44 -28.39 -8.55
C GLU A 477 -4.41 -28.27 -10.09
N ARG A 478 -3.26 -28.55 -10.73
CA ARG A 478 -3.14 -28.51 -12.19
C ARG A 478 -3.79 -29.70 -12.89
N GLY A 479 -3.91 -30.85 -12.21
CA GLY A 479 -4.57 -32.07 -12.70
C GLY A 479 -3.93 -32.79 -13.90
N ASN A 480 -2.92 -32.21 -14.57
CA ASN A 480 -2.35 -32.72 -15.82
C ASN A 480 -0.92 -33.29 -15.69
N VAL A 481 -0.54 -33.77 -14.50
CA VAL A 481 0.78 -34.37 -14.24
C VAL A 481 0.74 -35.88 -14.47
N ASP A 482 1.67 -36.41 -15.26
CA ASP A 482 1.67 -37.80 -15.76
C ASP A 482 1.66 -38.87 -14.64
N PHE A 483 2.40 -38.63 -13.55
CA PHE A 483 2.46 -39.56 -12.43
C PHE A 483 1.33 -39.40 -11.42
N LEU A 484 0.49 -38.37 -11.55
CA LEU A 484 -0.77 -38.24 -10.81
C LEU A 484 -1.90 -38.95 -11.56
N THR A 485 -1.93 -38.82 -12.90
CA THR A 485 -2.91 -39.55 -13.74
C THR A 485 -2.63 -41.05 -13.78
N GLN A 486 -1.35 -41.43 -13.69
CA GLN A 486 -0.92 -42.82 -13.57
C GLN A 486 0.04 -42.97 -12.37
N PRO A 487 -0.47 -43.28 -11.17
CA PRO A 487 0.34 -43.41 -9.96
C PRO A 487 1.47 -44.44 -10.10
N ARG A 488 2.64 -44.06 -9.61
CA ARG A 488 3.82 -44.94 -9.57
C ARG A 488 3.71 -45.90 -8.38
N ARG A 489 4.24 -47.10 -8.55
CA ARG A 489 4.08 -48.22 -7.62
C ARG A 489 5.40 -48.92 -7.35
N ALA A 490 5.61 -49.29 -6.09
CA ALA A 490 6.70 -50.16 -5.66
C ALA A 490 6.18 -51.59 -5.47
N THR A 491 6.67 -52.53 -6.28
CA THR A 491 6.37 -53.97 -6.17
C THR A 491 7.24 -54.66 -5.13
N ALA A 492 8.39 -54.08 -4.79
CA ALA A 492 9.21 -54.51 -3.68
C ALA A 492 9.91 -53.32 -2.99
N TYR A 493 10.03 -53.38 -1.67
CA TYR A 493 10.72 -52.37 -0.87
C TYR A 493 11.16 -52.97 0.46
N TRP A 494 12.08 -52.30 1.14
CA TRP A 494 12.51 -52.65 2.49
C TRP A 494 11.50 -52.13 3.51
N GLN A 495 11.01 -52.99 4.40
CA GLN A 495 10.26 -52.51 5.56
C GLN A 495 11.19 -51.63 6.40
N VAL A 496 10.75 -50.42 6.75
CA VAL A 496 11.46 -49.55 7.68
C VAL A 496 10.66 -49.38 8.95
N LEU A 497 11.36 -49.39 10.09
CA LEU A 497 10.79 -49.33 11.42
C LEU A 497 11.31 -48.05 12.11
N PRO A 498 10.63 -46.91 11.93
CA PRO A 498 10.97 -45.69 12.65
C PRO A 498 10.74 -45.86 14.16
N PRO A 499 11.54 -45.21 15.03
CA PRO A 499 11.34 -45.24 16.47
C PRO A 499 10.01 -44.59 16.87
N GLU A 500 9.28 -45.20 17.82
CA GLU A 500 7.95 -44.71 18.25
C GLU A 500 7.97 -43.33 18.93
N LYS A 501 9.10 -42.94 19.54
CA LYS A 501 9.22 -41.72 20.36
C LYS A 501 10.50 -40.95 20.07
N ASP A 502 10.76 -40.63 18.81
CA ASP A 502 11.82 -39.71 18.42
C ASP A 502 11.24 -38.48 17.70
N LYS A 503 11.27 -37.33 18.36
CA LYS A 503 10.77 -36.05 17.81
C LYS A 503 11.57 -35.56 16.60
N HIS A 504 12.77 -36.13 16.39
CA HIS A 504 13.62 -35.79 15.26
C HIS A 504 13.32 -36.64 14.03
N VAL A 505 12.49 -37.69 14.16
CA VAL A 505 12.13 -38.59 13.06
C VAL A 505 10.69 -38.34 12.65
N ARG A 506 10.45 -38.30 11.34
CA ARG A 506 9.11 -38.15 10.76
C ARG A 506 8.96 -39.06 9.55
N VAL A 507 7.84 -39.78 9.48
CA VAL A 507 7.43 -40.43 8.22
C VAL A 507 6.80 -39.37 7.33
N ILE A 508 7.35 -39.17 6.13
CA ILE A 508 6.92 -38.14 5.19
C ILE A 508 5.71 -38.60 4.38
N VAL A 509 5.78 -39.83 3.88
CA VAL A 509 4.70 -40.42 3.07
C VAL A 509 4.69 -41.94 3.26
N HIS A 510 3.49 -42.50 3.28
CA HIS A 510 3.24 -43.92 3.41
C HIS A 510 2.93 -44.55 2.05
N TYR A 511 3.10 -45.86 1.96
CA TYR A 511 2.49 -46.65 0.92
C TYR A 511 1.00 -46.84 1.21
N ASP A 512 0.18 -46.80 0.17
CA ASP A 512 -1.22 -47.23 0.19
C ASP A 512 -1.27 -48.76 0.14
N ASP A 513 -0.82 -49.39 1.22
CA ASP A 513 -0.91 -50.82 1.48
C ASP A 513 -1.67 -51.08 2.78
N ASP A 514 -2.10 -52.32 3.00
CA ASP A 514 -2.94 -52.69 4.15
C ASP A 514 -2.33 -52.36 5.52
N LYS A 515 -1.02 -52.09 5.58
CA LYS A 515 -0.29 -51.77 6.83
C LYS A 515 0.21 -50.34 6.87
N SER A 516 -0.18 -49.49 5.92
CA SER A 516 0.27 -48.11 5.74
C SER A 516 1.77 -47.96 5.97
N ARG A 517 2.59 -48.81 5.34
CA ARG A 517 4.03 -48.85 5.63
C ARG A 517 4.73 -47.57 5.17
N PRO A 518 5.77 -47.07 5.88
CA PRO A 518 6.49 -45.88 5.43
C PRO A 518 7.17 -46.07 4.08
N ALA A 519 7.01 -45.10 3.17
CA ALA A 519 7.69 -45.06 1.88
C ALA A 519 8.89 -44.11 1.88
N VAL A 520 8.81 -43.02 2.63
CA VAL A 520 9.91 -42.06 2.84
C VAL A 520 9.92 -41.62 4.30
N VAL A 521 11.10 -41.65 4.92
CA VAL A 521 11.29 -41.25 6.32
C VAL A 521 12.42 -40.24 6.42
N GLU A 522 12.25 -39.23 7.26
CA GLU A 522 13.25 -38.21 7.55
C GLU A 522 13.73 -38.27 9.00
N ARG A 523 15.00 -37.91 9.20
CA ARG A 523 15.55 -37.47 10.49
C ARG A 523 16.12 -36.05 10.34
N VAL A 524 15.81 -35.16 11.28
CA VAL A 524 16.42 -33.82 11.40
C VAL A 524 17.38 -33.80 12.59
N ALA A 525 18.67 -33.68 12.32
CA ALA A 525 19.73 -33.60 13.32
C ALA A 525 19.71 -32.26 14.08
N THR A 526 20.42 -32.20 15.20
CA THR A 526 20.45 -31.06 16.14
C THR A 526 20.91 -29.74 15.50
N LYS A 527 21.81 -29.76 14.51
CA LYS A 527 22.26 -28.57 13.76
C LYS A 527 21.57 -28.42 12.40
N ALA A 528 20.32 -28.83 12.29
CA ALA A 528 19.49 -28.76 11.08
C ALA A 528 19.96 -29.63 9.88
N GLY A 529 20.98 -30.49 10.05
CA GLY A 529 21.32 -31.51 9.06
C GLY A 529 20.16 -32.48 8.86
N LYS A 530 19.93 -32.94 7.64
CA LYS A 530 18.77 -33.76 7.30
C LYS A 530 19.18 -35.09 6.69
N VAL A 531 18.54 -36.16 7.14
CA VAL A 531 18.71 -37.50 6.57
C VAL A 531 17.38 -37.97 6.02
N LEU A 532 17.35 -38.24 4.72
CA LEU A 532 16.20 -38.79 4.03
C LEU A 532 16.47 -40.27 3.70
N LEU A 533 15.54 -41.16 4.05
CA LEU A 533 15.61 -42.58 3.72
C LEU A 533 14.44 -42.94 2.79
N LEU A 534 14.79 -43.36 1.58
CA LEU A 534 13.88 -44.06 0.68
C LEU A 534 13.87 -45.56 1.03
N THR A 535 12.76 -46.25 0.74
CA THR A 535 12.62 -47.68 1.09
C THR A 535 12.78 -48.62 -0.10
N THR A 536 12.78 -48.07 -1.32
CA THR A 536 12.98 -48.81 -2.57
C THR A 536 14.19 -48.24 -3.33
N PRO A 537 14.95 -49.09 -4.07
CA PRO A 537 16.00 -48.62 -4.95
C PRO A 537 15.49 -47.68 -6.06
N MET A 538 16.38 -46.84 -6.59
CA MET A 538 16.14 -45.95 -7.75
C MET A 538 17.03 -46.30 -8.95
N ASP A 539 17.35 -47.58 -9.14
CA ASP A 539 18.11 -48.12 -10.28
C ASP A 539 17.30 -49.12 -11.10
N ALA A 540 17.66 -49.29 -12.37
CA ALA A 540 17.09 -50.31 -13.23
C ALA A 540 17.62 -51.70 -12.85
N ARG A 541 16.73 -52.65 -12.56
CA ARG A 541 17.08 -54.02 -12.14
C ARG A 541 16.05 -55.04 -12.62
N SER A 542 16.46 -56.30 -12.74
CA SER A 542 15.57 -57.41 -13.06
C SER A 542 15.62 -58.45 -11.92
N PRO A 543 14.49 -58.79 -11.29
CA PRO A 543 13.17 -58.17 -11.45
C PRO A 543 13.12 -56.73 -10.95
N GLU A 544 12.24 -55.90 -11.53
CA GLU A 544 12.03 -54.51 -11.11
C GLU A 544 11.39 -54.44 -9.71
N TRP A 545 11.88 -53.52 -8.88
CA TRP A 545 11.32 -53.27 -7.54
C TRP A 545 10.25 -52.18 -7.53
N ASN A 546 10.23 -51.32 -8.56
CA ASN A 546 9.25 -50.27 -8.74
C ASN A 546 9.26 -49.81 -10.20
N ASN A 547 8.23 -49.06 -10.59
CA ASN A 547 8.13 -48.47 -11.92
C ASN A 547 8.43 -46.95 -11.94
N TYR A 548 9.23 -46.44 -10.97
CA TYR A 548 9.45 -45.00 -10.81
C TYR A 548 10.22 -44.40 -11.98
N GLY A 549 11.14 -45.17 -12.57
CA GLY A 549 11.94 -44.80 -13.74
C GLY A 549 11.39 -45.30 -15.08
N ALA A 550 10.16 -45.82 -15.13
CA ALA A 550 9.58 -46.37 -16.35
C ALA A 550 9.55 -45.33 -17.48
N LYS A 551 9.88 -45.75 -18.71
CA LYS A 551 9.88 -44.86 -19.88
C LYS A 551 8.49 -44.21 -20.00
N LEU A 552 8.48 -42.87 -20.13
CA LEU A 552 7.32 -41.95 -20.23
C LEU A 552 6.90 -41.19 -18.96
N THR A 553 7.48 -41.45 -17.77
CA THR A 553 7.10 -40.69 -16.56
C THR A 553 8.12 -39.64 -16.11
N SER A 554 7.64 -38.48 -15.66
CA SER A 554 8.44 -37.42 -15.04
C SER A 554 8.73 -37.68 -13.55
N PHE A 555 8.12 -38.72 -12.95
CA PHE A 555 8.22 -38.99 -11.51
C PHE A 555 9.65 -39.19 -11.02
N TYR A 556 10.51 -39.88 -11.78
CA TYR A 556 11.90 -40.10 -11.37
C TYR A 556 12.66 -38.78 -11.18
N LEU A 557 12.48 -37.83 -12.11
CA LEU A 557 13.10 -36.51 -12.06
C LEU A 557 12.48 -35.68 -10.93
N ALA A 558 11.15 -35.72 -10.78
CA ALA A 558 10.45 -35.05 -9.68
C ALA A 558 10.92 -35.56 -8.32
N LEU A 559 10.99 -36.87 -8.11
CA LEU A 559 11.49 -37.48 -6.88
C LEU A 559 12.95 -37.12 -6.61
N THR A 560 13.82 -37.16 -7.63
CA THR A 560 15.21 -36.74 -7.50
C THR A 560 15.31 -35.27 -7.06
N MET A 561 14.50 -34.39 -7.66
CA MET A 561 14.41 -32.99 -7.27
C MET A 561 13.93 -32.82 -5.83
N LEU A 562 12.88 -33.53 -5.42
CA LEU A 562 12.34 -33.48 -4.06
C LEU A 562 13.39 -33.92 -3.03
N CYS A 563 14.08 -35.03 -3.29
CA CYS A 563 15.18 -35.49 -2.45
C CYS A 563 16.28 -34.43 -2.34
N ALA A 564 16.80 -33.97 -3.48
CA ALA A 564 17.94 -33.04 -3.52
C ALA A 564 17.63 -31.68 -2.87
N LYS A 565 16.46 -31.09 -3.16
CA LYS A 565 16.04 -29.83 -2.53
C LYS A 565 15.81 -29.99 -1.02
N HIS A 566 15.21 -31.11 -0.61
CA HIS A 566 14.88 -31.33 0.79
C HIS A 566 16.13 -31.52 1.67
N VAL A 567 17.09 -32.36 1.22
CA VAL A 567 18.34 -32.60 1.98
C VAL A 567 19.37 -31.49 1.81
N GLY A 568 19.43 -30.85 0.64
CA GLY A 568 20.30 -29.69 0.43
C GLY A 568 19.85 -28.48 1.23
N GLY A 569 18.54 -28.35 1.48
CA GLY A 569 17.94 -27.14 2.02
C GLY A 569 17.81 -26.05 0.95
N ASP A 570 16.87 -25.13 1.15
CA ASP A 570 16.86 -23.90 0.37
C ASP A 570 18.01 -23.04 0.87
N ALA A 571 18.93 -22.71 -0.04
CA ALA A 571 19.95 -21.73 0.26
C ALA A 571 19.26 -20.40 0.64
N GLU A 572 19.81 -19.66 1.62
CA GLU A 572 19.20 -18.42 2.14
C GLU A 572 18.69 -17.55 0.99
N ASN A 573 17.43 -17.16 1.03
CA ASN A 573 16.83 -16.30 0.02
C ASN A 573 17.10 -14.86 0.44
N PRO A 574 18.07 -14.16 -0.19
CA PRO A 574 18.40 -12.81 0.23
C PRO A 574 17.23 -11.87 -0.11
N ASN A 575 17.01 -10.85 0.73
CA ASN A 575 16.09 -9.78 0.39
C ASN A 575 16.85 -8.65 -0.32
N LEU A 576 16.72 -8.59 -1.65
CA LEU A 576 17.46 -7.68 -2.54
C LEU A 576 16.53 -6.72 -3.29
N ASN A 577 15.21 -6.87 -3.15
CA ASN A 577 14.21 -6.10 -3.88
C ASN A 577 13.23 -5.45 -2.90
N PHE A 578 13.19 -4.13 -2.92
CA PHE A 578 12.45 -3.30 -1.97
C PHE A 578 11.46 -2.39 -2.69
N HIS A 579 10.49 -1.90 -1.93
CA HIS A 579 9.59 -0.83 -2.35
C HIS A 579 9.73 0.36 -1.39
N PHE A 580 9.48 1.57 -1.88
CA PHE A 580 9.32 2.71 -0.97
C PHE A 580 8.12 2.47 -0.06
N GLY A 581 8.32 2.70 1.24
CA GLY A 581 7.32 2.42 2.27
C GLY A 581 7.96 2.21 3.65
N PRO A 582 7.25 1.54 4.57
CA PRO A 582 7.66 1.42 5.97
C PRO A 582 8.85 0.47 6.20
N GLU A 583 9.19 -0.38 5.24
CA GLU A 583 10.29 -1.35 5.31
C GLU A 583 11.44 -0.93 4.38
N PRO A 584 12.31 0.00 4.81
CA PRO A 584 13.44 0.43 4.00
C PRO A 584 14.46 -0.70 3.83
N PRO A 585 15.31 -0.63 2.78
CA PRO A 585 16.41 -1.58 2.62
C PRO A 585 17.36 -1.52 3.81
N VAL A 586 17.72 -2.70 4.33
CA VAL A 586 18.69 -2.85 5.42
C VAL A 586 19.84 -3.71 4.95
N VAL A 587 21.05 -3.15 4.99
CA VAL A 587 22.28 -3.87 4.67
C VAL A 587 23.06 -4.10 5.95
N GLN A 588 23.39 -5.36 6.22
CA GLN A 588 24.26 -5.76 7.33
C GLN A 588 25.69 -5.88 6.80
N LYS A 589 26.64 -5.18 7.44
CA LYS A 589 28.05 -5.30 7.13
C LYS A 589 28.56 -6.69 7.53
N SER A 590 29.32 -7.33 6.65
CA SER A 590 29.98 -8.61 6.93
C SER A 590 31.27 -8.39 7.73
N LEU A 591 31.64 -9.36 8.56
CA LEU A 591 32.94 -9.36 9.27
C LEU A 591 34.15 -9.30 8.31
N LYS A 592 33.94 -9.60 7.02
CA LYS A 592 34.98 -9.50 5.97
C LYS A 592 35.14 -8.10 5.39
N ASP A 593 34.20 -7.18 5.65
CA ASP A 593 34.16 -5.86 5.03
C ASP A 593 35.04 -4.86 5.80
N ALA A 594 36.35 -5.01 5.69
CA ALA A 594 37.34 -4.17 6.36
C ALA A 594 37.63 -2.85 5.61
N PHE A 595 36.58 -2.12 5.21
CA PHE A 595 36.70 -0.84 4.50
C PHE A 595 36.46 0.35 5.45
N PRO A 596 37.26 1.43 5.33
CA PRO A 596 37.08 2.64 6.15
C PRO A 596 35.91 3.50 5.67
N LYS A 597 35.54 3.44 4.38
CA LYS A 597 34.44 4.19 3.78
C LYS A 597 33.52 3.28 2.97
N PHE A 598 32.26 3.67 2.92
CA PHE A 598 31.25 3.00 2.11
C PHE A 598 30.56 4.03 1.21
N LEU A 599 30.46 3.72 -0.08
CA LEU A 599 29.85 4.57 -1.08
C LEU A 599 28.63 3.84 -1.65
N LEU A 600 27.47 4.47 -1.57
CA LEU A 600 26.26 3.99 -2.22
C LEU A 600 26.12 4.70 -3.56
N SER A 601 26.06 3.94 -4.64
CA SER A 601 25.92 4.46 -6.00
C SER A 601 24.59 4.04 -6.60
N ALA A 602 23.95 4.98 -7.31
CA ALA A 602 22.76 4.77 -8.12
C ALA A 602 22.87 5.62 -9.40
N GLY A 603 23.04 4.96 -10.56
CA GLY A 603 23.34 5.65 -11.82
C GLY A 603 24.59 6.53 -11.69
N ASP A 604 24.47 7.80 -12.07
CA ASP A 604 25.57 8.78 -12.01
C ASP A 604 25.76 9.41 -10.62
N SER A 605 24.90 9.06 -9.65
CA SER A 605 25.00 9.57 -8.29
C SER A 605 25.76 8.60 -7.38
N SER A 606 26.57 9.15 -6.48
CA SER A 606 27.25 8.40 -5.43
C SER A 606 27.28 9.23 -4.15
N GLU A 607 26.94 8.62 -3.02
CA GLU A 607 26.96 9.24 -1.71
C GLU A 607 27.71 8.37 -0.69
N GLU A 608 28.37 9.00 0.29
CA GLU A 608 29.01 8.29 1.39
C GLU A 608 27.95 7.89 2.42
N VAL A 609 27.93 6.60 2.79
CA VAL A 609 27.01 6.06 3.78
C VAL A 609 27.75 5.57 5.02
N ARG A 610 27.08 5.62 6.16
CA ARG A 610 27.63 5.19 7.46
C ARG A 610 26.75 4.10 8.05
N PHE A 611 27.41 3.09 8.59
CA PHE A 611 26.76 2.02 9.34
C PHE A 611 26.56 2.43 10.80
N ASP A 612 25.50 1.94 11.41
CA ASP A 612 25.18 2.13 12.83
C ASP A 612 26.12 1.31 13.74
N GLU A 613 25.98 1.46 15.06
CA GLU A 613 26.77 0.71 16.06
C GLU A 613 26.53 -0.82 16.01
N LYS A 614 25.48 -1.26 15.31
CA LYS A 614 25.16 -2.68 15.07
C LYS A 614 25.63 -3.14 13.69
N ASP A 615 26.51 -2.37 13.04
CA ASP A 615 27.03 -2.66 11.72
C ASP A 615 25.93 -2.76 10.64
N ARG A 616 24.85 -1.97 10.77
CA ARG A 616 23.74 -1.90 9.81
C ARG A 616 23.62 -0.54 9.16
N TRP A 617 23.36 -0.55 7.87
CA TRP A 617 22.92 0.63 7.13
C TRP A 617 21.44 0.50 6.77
N VAL A 618 20.67 1.56 6.97
CA VAL A 618 19.24 1.63 6.67
C VAL A 618 19.02 2.70 5.60
N GLY A 619 18.41 2.32 4.48
CA GLY A 619 18.13 3.23 3.35
C GLY A 619 16.80 3.96 3.49
N ASP A 620 16.50 4.53 4.65
CA ASP A 620 15.29 5.31 4.93
C ASP A 620 15.29 6.70 4.24
N ARG A 621 16.46 7.21 3.87
CA ARG A 621 16.64 8.51 3.21
C ARG A 621 16.69 8.46 1.68
N LEU A 622 16.51 7.28 1.09
CA LEU A 622 16.49 7.14 -0.36
C LEU A 622 15.32 7.92 -0.94
N SER A 623 15.55 8.57 -2.09
CA SER A 623 14.57 9.46 -2.72
C SER A 623 14.22 9.09 -4.17
N LYS A 624 14.92 8.11 -4.75
CA LYS A 624 14.74 7.70 -6.15
C LYS A 624 14.64 6.18 -6.27
N ALA A 625 13.73 5.70 -7.12
CA ALA A 625 13.73 4.31 -7.52
C ALA A 625 14.96 4.00 -8.37
N GLY A 626 15.49 2.78 -8.28
CA GLY A 626 16.69 2.43 -9.00
C GLY A 626 17.37 1.14 -8.55
N ASN A 627 18.42 0.82 -9.29
CA ASN A 627 19.45 -0.14 -8.92
C ASN A 627 20.53 0.56 -8.09
N TYR A 628 20.77 0.03 -6.90
CA TYR A 628 21.74 0.56 -5.95
C TYR A 628 22.89 -0.43 -5.76
N THR A 629 24.11 0.10 -5.73
CA THR A 629 25.32 -0.68 -5.51
C THR A 629 26.13 -0.05 -4.39
N LEU A 630 26.46 -0.87 -3.38
CA LEU A 630 27.28 -0.47 -2.25
C LEU A 630 28.73 -0.90 -2.48
N PHE A 631 29.64 0.06 -2.45
CA PHE A 631 31.07 -0.13 -2.57
C PHE A 631 31.76 0.13 -1.24
N GLY A 632 32.70 -0.73 -0.86
CA GLY A 632 33.71 -0.43 0.15
C GLY A 632 34.90 0.25 -0.50
N SER A 633 35.36 1.35 0.07
CA SER A 633 36.51 2.11 -0.44
C SER A 633 37.55 2.32 0.66
N ASP A 634 38.79 1.96 0.34
CA ASP A 634 40.00 2.27 1.09
C ASP A 634 40.91 3.15 0.21
N PRO A 635 40.81 4.49 0.36
CA PRO A 635 41.61 5.42 -0.44
C PRO A 635 43.12 5.29 -0.20
N GLU A 636 43.55 4.91 1.01
CA GLU A 636 44.98 4.78 1.33
C GLU A 636 45.61 3.59 0.59
N ARG A 637 44.83 2.54 0.37
CA ARG A 637 45.26 1.33 -0.38
C ARG A 637 44.80 1.31 -1.83
N ALA A 638 44.20 2.40 -2.32
CA ALA A 638 43.59 2.50 -3.65
C ALA A 638 42.69 1.31 -4.00
N ARG A 639 41.94 0.81 -3.00
CA ARG A 639 41.11 -0.39 -3.12
C ARG A 639 39.64 0.01 -3.05
N THR A 640 38.89 -0.33 -4.09
CA THR A 640 37.43 -0.21 -4.10
C THR A 640 36.85 -1.54 -4.51
N GLU A 641 35.93 -2.07 -3.70
CA GLU A 641 35.27 -3.35 -3.98
C GLU A 641 33.77 -3.22 -3.82
N GLU A 642 33.05 -3.94 -4.65
CA GLU A 642 31.61 -4.06 -4.54
C GLU A 642 31.25 -5.02 -3.41
N ILE A 643 30.38 -4.58 -2.51
CA ILE A 643 29.97 -5.34 -1.32
C ILE A 643 28.56 -5.86 -1.48
N HIS A 644 27.65 -5.03 -2.01
CA HIS A 644 26.24 -5.37 -2.07
C HIS A 644 25.53 -4.67 -3.23
N ARG A 645 24.39 -5.24 -3.65
CA ARG A 645 23.47 -4.67 -4.64
C ARG A 645 22.05 -4.90 -4.17
N PHE A 646 21.16 -3.94 -4.40
CA PHE A 646 19.73 -4.09 -4.22
C PHE A 646 18.96 -3.18 -5.18
N SER A 647 17.68 -3.43 -5.36
CA SER A 647 16.79 -2.61 -6.16
C SER A 647 15.68 -2.05 -5.28
N ILE A 648 15.30 -0.80 -5.51
CA ILE A 648 14.14 -0.18 -4.87
C ILE A 648 13.21 0.39 -5.93
N ASN A 649 11.91 0.10 -5.82
CA ASN A 649 10.90 0.54 -6.77
C ASN A 649 9.80 1.34 -6.08
N VAL A 650 9.13 2.21 -6.85
CA VAL A 650 7.86 2.80 -6.43
C VAL A 650 6.80 1.69 -6.32
N PRO A 651 5.94 1.69 -5.29
CA PRO A 651 4.81 0.75 -5.23
C PRO A 651 3.92 0.83 -6.47
N GLY A 652 3.49 -0.33 -6.99
CA GLY A 652 2.64 -0.40 -8.18
C GLY A 652 1.29 0.29 -8.04
N ALA A 653 0.81 0.50 -6.81
CA ALA A 653 -0.43 1.22 -6.51
C ALA A 653 -0.39 2.68 -6.95
N GLU A 654 0.80 3.32 -6.98
CA GLU A 654 0.98 4.69 -7.47
C GLU A 654 0.74 4.82 -8.98
N SER A 655 0.76 3.70 -9.71
CA SER A 655 0.41 3.64 -11.13
C SER A 655 -1.08 3.39 -11.38
N ASP A 656 -1.91 3.26 -10.33
CA ASP A 656 -3.36 3.15 -10.47
C ASP A 656 -4.01 4.53 -10.54
N LEU A 657 -4.19 5.04 -11.76
CA LEU A 657 -4.83 6.32 -12.04
C LEU A 657 -6.37 6.29 -11.89
N ALA A 658 -6.93 5.17 -11.41
CA ALA A 658 -8.35 5.09 -11.10
C ALA A 658 -8.74 6.15 -10.07
N ARG A 659 -9.74 6.96 -10.41
CA ARG A 659 -10.17 8.09 -9.58
C ARG A 659 -11.15 7.66 -8.51
N ILE A 660 -11.05 8.27 -7.34
CA ILE A 660 -12.04 8.11 -6.26
C ILE A 660 -13.31 8.87 -6.63
N ALA A 661 -14.47 8.29 -6.33
CA ALA A 661 -15.75 8.93 -6.61
C ALA A 661 -15.89 10.23 -5.81
N LYS A 662 -16.53 11.23 -6.41
CA LYS A 662 -16.79 12.53 -5.77
C LYS A 662 -17.54 12.35 -4.44
N ASP A 663 -18.54 11.48 -4.43
CA ASP A 663 -19.40 11.23 -3.26
C ASP A 663 -18.62 10.68 -2.06
N ASP A 664 -17.57 9.89 -2.29
CA ASP A 664 -16.73 9.34 -1.22
C ASP A 664 -15.90 10.43 -0.52
N ILE A 665 -15.41 11.40 -1.29
CA ILE A 665 -14.66 12.55 -0.76
C ILE A 665 -15.62 13.47 0.02
N GLU A 666 -16.79 13.77 -0.55
CA GLU A 666 -17.79 14.63 0.08
C GLU A 666 -18.44 13.99 1.32
N ALA A 667 -18.48 12.66 1.41
CA ALA A 667 -18.92 11.96 2.62
C ALA A 667 -18.03 12.28 3.83
N VAL A 668 -16.73 12.50 3.61
CA VAL A 668 -15.74 12.80 4.66
C VAL A 668 -15.64 14.32 4.91
N LEU A 669 -15.47 15.09 3.83
CA LEU A 669 -15.18 16.52 3.92
C LEU A 669 -16.46 17.37 4.04
N GLY A 670 -17.60 16.85 3.61
CA GLY A 670 -18.89 17.55 3.54
C GLY A 670 -19.32 17.81 2.10
N LYS A 671 -20.63 18.04 1.90
CA LYS A 671 -21.18 18.36 0.59
C LYS A 671 -20.53 19.62 0.00
N ASN A 672 -20.30 19.60 -1.32
CA ASN A 672 -19.68 20.70 -2.08
C ASN A 672 -18.25 21.06 -1.63
N SER A 673 -17.52 20.16 -0.96
CA SER A 673 -16.12 20.37 -0.59
C SER A 673 -15.17 20.17 -1.78
N LEU A 674 -15.61 19.43 -2.80
CA LEU A 674 -14.79 19.12 -3.97
C LEU A 674 -14.86 20.27 -4.99
N VAL A 675 -13.72 20.93 -5.20
CA VAL A 675 -13.56 22.04 -6.14
C VAL A 675 -12.78 21.54 -7.35
N PRO A 676 -13.42 21.38 -8.53
CA PRO A 676 -12.71 21.06 -9.76
C PRO A 676 -11.84 22.26 -10.17
N LEU A 677 -10.55 22.02 -10.41
CA LEU A 677 -9.64 23.05 -10.91
C LEU A 677 -9.53 22.97 -12.44
N ASP A 678 -10.53 23.49 -13.15
CA ASP A 678 -10.35 23.80 -14.57
C ASP A 678 -9.41 25.02 -14.70
N ARG A 679 -8.54 25.03 -15.72
CA ARG A 679 -7.64 26.15 -16.04
C ARG A 679 -8.40 27.42 -16.40
N ARG A 680 -9.61 27.30 -16.94
CA ARG A 680 -10.39 28.41 -17.54
C ARG A 680 -11.23 29.20 -16.53
N THR A 681 -11.52 28.62 -15.38
CA THR A 681 -12.36 29.25 -14.36
C THR A 681 -11.48 29.96 -13.34
N SER A 682 -11.89 31.16 -12.92
CA SER A 682 -11.26 31.81 -11.76
C SER A 682 -11.45 30.91 -10.54
N LEU A 683 -10.40 30.71 -9.74
CA LEU A 683 -10.49 29.95 -8.49
C LEU A 683 -11.57 30.52 -7.55
N LEU A 684 -11.83 31.84 -7.64
CA LEU A 684 -12.88 32.54 -6.92
C LEU A 684 -14.29 32.18 -7.41
N ASP A 685 -14.47 31.99 -8.71
CA ASP A 685 -15.78 31.63 -9.29
C ASP A 685 -16.15 30.18 -8.94
N SER A 686 -15.16 29.27 -8.97
CA SER A 686 -15.36 27.85 -8.61
C SER A 686 -15.70 27.62 -7.14
N ILE A 687 -15.29 28.52 -6.26
CA ILE A 687 -15.62 28.50 -4.82
C ILE A 687 -16.96 29.22 -4.58
N GLY A 688 -17.25 30.29 -5.34
CA GLY A 688 -18.42 31.16 -5.18
C GLY A 688 -19.76 30.47 -5.42
N ASP A 689 -19.87 29.60 -6.43
CA ASP A 689 -21.13 28.88 -6.73
C ASP A 689 -21.53 27.84 -5.67
N ASN A 690 -20.63 27.49 -4.76
CA ASN A 690 -20.79 26.37 -3.84
C ASN A 690 -21.05 26.76 -2.39
N TRP A 691 -21.03 28.06 -2.04
CA TRP A 691 -20.92 28.51 -0.65
C TRP A 691 -21.75 29.75 -0.28
N SER A 692 -22.62 29.59 0.73
CA SER A 692 -23.35 30.68 1.38
C SER A 692 -23.10 30.69 2.90
N GLU A 693 -22.47 31.75 3.41
CA GLU A 693 -22.50 32.01 4.86
C GLU A 693 -23.81 32.72 5.24
N PRO A 694 -24.45 32.35 6.36
CA PRO A 694 -25.67 33.01 6.79
C PRO A 694 -25.38 34.41 7.35
N MET A 695 -25.79 35.47 6.66
CA MET A 695 -25.70 36.84 7.16
C MET A 695 -26.65 37.03 8.36
N ASP A 696 -26.13 37.51 9.49
CA ASP A 696 -26.94 37.91 10.65
C ASP A 696 -27.66 39.22 10.32
N LEU A 697 -28.99 39.16 10.22
CA LEU A 697 -29.82 40.34 9.94
C LEU A 697 -30.02 41.23 11.17
N PHE A 698 -29.56 40.84 12.36
CA PHE A 698 -29.78 41.59 13.59
C PHE A 698 -29.42 43.09 13.49
N PRO A 699 -28.22 43.49 13.00
CA PRO A 699 -27.88 44.91 12.91
C PRO A 699 -28.81 45.69 11.98
N TRP A 700 -29.18 45.10 10.85
CA TRP A 700 -30.06 45.71 9.85
C TRP A 700 -31.50 45.83 10.35
N LEU A 701 -31.99 44.80 11.05
CA LEU A 701 -33.31 44.83 11.69
C LEU A 701 -33.34 45.88 12.81
N MET A 702 -32.27 46.05 13.58
CA MET A 702 -32.17 47.10 14.60
C MET A 702 -32.18 48.52 14.00
N ILE A 703 -31.50 48.74 12.87
CA ILE A 703 -31.59 50.01 12.13
C ILE A 703 -33.02 50.25 11.66
N ALA A 704 -33.69 49.22 11.13
CA ALA A 704 -35.09 49.33 10.70
C ALA A 704 -36.03 49.63 11.88
N VAL A 705 -35.81 49.05 13.08
CA VAL A 705 -36.56 49.36 14.32
C VAL A 705 -36.41 50.84 14.68
N LEU A 706 -35.19 51.38 14.63
CA LEU A 706 -34.94 52.79 14.93
C LEU A 706 -35.64 53.73 13.94
N LEU A 707 -35.59 53.41 12.64
CA LEU A 707 -36.29 54.17 11.60
C LEU A 707 -37.81 54.12 11.78
N PHE A 708 -38.37 52.95 12.12
CA PHE A 708 -39.80 52.80 12.39
C PHE A 708 -40.24 53.58 13.64
N LEU A 709 -39.43 53.59 14.70
CA LEU A 709 -39.69 54.40 15.89
C LEU A 709 -39.69 55.90 15.58
N ALA A 710 -38.71 56.37 14.81
CA ALA A 710 -38.64 57.76 14.39
C ALA A 710 -39.86 58.14 13.53
N MET A 711 -40.27 57.26 12.61
CA MET A 711 -41.45 57.45 11.77
C MET A 711 -42.75 57.44 12.59
N GLU A 712 -42.91 56.54 13.57
CA GLU A 712 -44.06 56.52 14.49
C GLU A 712 -44.18 57.86 15.21
N ASN A 713 -43.08 58.31 15.80
CA ASN A 713 -43.04 59.52 16.62
C ASN A 713 -43.32 60.77 15.77
N PHE A 714 -42.74 60.85 14.56
CA PHE A 714 -43.00 61.94 13.63
C PHE A 714 -44.48 61.99 13.21
N ILE A 715 -45.06 60.85 12.86
CA ILE A 715 -46.46 60.73 12.45
C ILE A 715 -47.40 61.02 13.63
N ALA A 716 -47.09 60.52 14.82
CA ALA A 716 -47.84 60.78 16.04
C ALA A 716 -47.84 62.28 16.38
N ASN A 717 -46.68 62.93 16.39
CA ASN A 717 -46.58 64.36 16.66
C ASN A 717 -47.30 65.20 15.61
N LYS A 718 -47.20 64.86 14.32
CA LYS A 718 -47.94 65.57 13.26
C LYS A 718 -49.45 65.42 13.41
N PHE A 719 -49.93 64.26 13.86
CA PHE A 719 -51.36 64.01 14.02
C PHE A 719 -51.95 64.60 15.32
N TYR A 720 -51.19 64.62 16.42
CA TYR A 720 -51.64 65.24 17.68
C TYR A 720 -51.54 66.77 17.66
N ARG A 721 -50.53 67.35 16.98
CA ARG A 721 -50.39 68.81 16.86
C ARG A 721 -51.57 69.46 16.11
N GLN A 722 -52.15 68.76 15.14
CA GLN A 722 -53.37 69.20 14.44
C GLN A 722 -54.65 69.12 15.29
N GLN A 723 -54.66 68.38 16.41
CA GLN A 723 -55.81 68.35 17.32
C GLN A 723 -55.82 69.55 18.26
N THR A 724 -54.65 70.06 18.68
CA THR A 724 -54.54 71.22 19.57
C THR A 724 -54.84 72.55 18.87
N GLU A 725 -54.58 72.64 17.56
CA GLU A 725 -54.91 73.82 16.74
C GLU A 725 -56.39 73.89 16.29
N ALA A 726 -57.16 72.81 16.50
CA ALA A 726 -58.55 72.68 16.02
C ALA A 726 -59.60 72.55 17.14
N SER A 727 -59.19 72.67 18.40
CA SER A 727 -60.04 72.59 19.59
C SER A 727 -60.40 73.95 20.15
#